data_AF-A0A2G1VWD8-F1
#
_entry.id   AF-A0A2G1VWD8-F1
#
_cell.length_a   1.000
_cell.length_b   1.000
_cell.length_c   1.000
_cell.angle_alpha   90.00
_cell.angle_beta   90.00
_cell.angle_gamma   90.00
#
_symmetry.space_group_name_H-M   'P 1'
#
loop_
_entity.id
_entity.type
_entity.pdbx_description
1 polymer ?
#
loop_
_entity_poly.entity_id
_entity_poly.type
_entity_poly.pdbx_seq_one_letter_code
_entity_poly.pdbx_strand_id
1 'polypeptide(L)'
;MQFLVSRVSIFLLLFLWSTAYTQQGDNDIKPKSYTTRAIDTAQAPVIDGLINDPAWDLVPFTGEFKQLQPDIGEEPSEQTQFKILYDDKFIYVAFRCFDSDPEGIVKRLSRRDGFEGDWVEIAFDSYNDDRTAFSFTITAAGVKGDEFISNNGDFAERNSFDDSWNPIWYTKTSSDDLGWTAELKIPLSQLRFGKAEEQIWGLQAKRFYFRNTERSMWQELEPNFPGYVSGFGELRGLKNLKPQKQLEIQPYVVTQLDTYEAESGNPFRDGNDAKLNGGLDAKIGITNDLTLDLTINPDFGQVDADPAAIALDGFQIFFQERRPFFVENKNIFTYEIGNGNDNVFYSRRIGRSPQGNGFGPATAYVDQPQNTTILGAAKFSGKTKNGWSIGLLQSITAKEFATRIDTNGTRSEKLVEPFTNYSVARVQKDFNNRNSYVGGIFTSTNRKLVPQLDFLHENAFTAGLDFKHNWKDRTYFAQGTFTASHVTGSREAITNTQASITHLFNRVDATHVRVDTTRTSLTGTGGNFSIGKAGNGNWSYNGGVVWRSPELELNDVGFLRQADEIVQTVNVRRVFQNSTDWYRQMSYSFQQRSTYDFEGNYNRMQYEVGGDINWANNWFTEFGASHKPRIYINTTLRGGPRWKFNEENFWYLFAGTDRRKKLSLVAGYVMSRATQHNFSLDRYELRLNYQPFNALSLSLSTEYEKNPNKTQYVTQKDYGDSRRYITAAIDQRTLSATLRANFNITPNMTIQYYGQPFVSRGLYSQFNYVADATAEDLNNRITLYEEDQISQSGNTYEIDENRDGSIDYTFQDPDFSFVQLRTNLVFRWEYIPGSELFFVWSQGLNGANDPAQGLFEAWNNQILNRRPGNTFLIKATYRFVL
;
A
#
# COMPACT_ATOMS: atom_id res chain seq x y z
N MET A 1 19.00 33.08 -4.58
CA MET A 1 17.59 33.41 -4.89
C MET A 1 17.38 34.07 -6.27
N GLN A 2 18.26 34.98 -6.73
CA GLN A 2 18.12 35.63 -8.05
C GLN A 2 18.47 34.76 -9.28
N PHE A 3 19.27 33.69 -9.11
CA PHE A 3 19.61 32.76 -10.21
C PHE A 3 18.50 31.74 -10.56
N LEU A 4 17.52 31.54 -9.67
CA LEU A 4 16.43 30.58 -9.86
C LEU A 4 15.31 31.14 -10.76
N VAL A 5 15.12 32.46 -10.76
CA VAL A 5 14.02 33.16 -11.46
C VAL A 5 14.25 33.23 -12.98
N SER A 6 15.51 33.22 -13.41
CA SER A 6 15.88 33.46 -14.81
C SER A 6 15.59 32.29 -15.76
N ARG A 7 15.67 31.02 -15.29
CA ARG A 7 15.43 29.85 -16.14
C ARG A 7 13.98 29.34 -16.13
N VAL A 8 13.23 29.62 -15.06
CA VAL A 8 11.78 29.32 -14.98
C VAL A 8 10.98 30.20 -15.95
N SER A 9 11.44 31.43 -16.20
CA SER A 9 10.78 32.40 -17.07
C SER A 9 10.82 32.02 -18.56
N ILE A 10 11.87 31.33 -19.03
CA ILE A 10 12.03 30.96 -20.45
C ILE A 10 11.19 29.72 -20.81
N PHE A 11 10.92 28.83 -19.85
CA PHE A 11 10.05 27.66 -20.05
C PHE A 11 8.55 28.05 -20.01
N LEU A 12 8.17 29.04 -19.19
CA LEU A 12 6.81 29.60 -19.16
C LEU A 12 6.45 30.37 -20.45
N LEU A 13 7.42 31.00 -21.11
CA LEU A 13 7.22 31.75 -22.35
C LEU A 13 7.02 30.87 -23.60
N LEU A 14 7.55 29.64 -23.62
CA LEU A 14 7.36 28.70 -24.74
C LEU A 14 6.03 27.91 -24.66
N PHE A 15 5.36 27.88 -23.50
CA PHE A 15 4.02 27.27 -23.34
C PHE A 15 2.86 28.24 -23.61
N LEU A 16 3.12 29.55 -23.61
CA LEU A 16 2.10 30.57 -23.87
C LEU A 16 1.75 30.73 -25.37
N TRP A 17 2.41 30.01 -26.28
CA TRP A 17 2.22 30.11 -27.73
C TRP A 17 1.58 28.88 -28.40
N SER A 18 0.98 27.97 -27.62
CA SER A 18 0.21 26.83 -28.13
C SER A 18 -1.25 26.83 -27.63
N THR A 19 -1.86 28.00 -27.51
CA THR A 19 -3.34 28.12 -27.47
C THR A 19 -3.89 28.03 -28.90
N ALA A 20 -3.86 26.84 -29.48
CA ALA A 20 -4.61 26.53 -30.70
C ALA A 20 -5.78 25.62 -30.33
N TYR A 21 -6.98 26.21 -30.33
CA TYR A 21 -8.31 25.60 -30.39
C TYR A 21 -8.43 24.18 -29.85
N THR A 22 -8.77 24.06 -28.56
CA THR A 22 -9.57 22.92 -28.11
C THR A 22 -11.03 23.35 -28.23
N GLN A 23 -11.79 22.68 -29.11
CA GLN A 23 -13.24 22.72 -29.09
C GLN A 23 -13.68 22.18 -27.72
N GLN A 24 -14.08 23.09 -26.84
CA GLN A 24 -14.83 22.76 -25.64
C GLN A 24 -16.24 22.41 -26.12
N GLY A 25 -16.53 21.11 -26.22
CA GLY A 25 -17.91 20.67 -26.36
C GLY A 25 -18.61 20.91 -25.02
N ASP A 26 -19.52 21.87 -24.99
CA ASP A 26 -20.53 22.01 -23.92
C ASP A 26 -21.54 20.86 -24.07
N ASN A 27 -21.22 19.68 -23.53
CA ASN A 27 -22.25 18.73 -23.13
C ASN A 27 -22.52 18.99 -21.65
N ASP A 28 -23.62 19.69 -21.35
CA ASP A 28 -24.09 19.87 -19.97
C ASP A 28 -24.86 18.60 -19.56
N ILE A 29 -24.14 17.56 -19.12
CA ILE A 29 -24.76 16.34 -18.57
C ILE A 29 -25.51 16.71 -17.29
N LYS A 30 -26.84 16.68 -17.37
CA LYS A 30 -27.70 16.97 -16.21
C LYS A 30 -27.77 15.78 -15.25
N PRO A 31 -27.75 16.02 -13.92
CA PRO A 31 -28.02 14.97 -12.94
C PRO A 31 -29.42 14.38 -13.13
N LYS A 32 -29.49 13.06 -13.28
CA LYS A 32 -30.71 12.26 -13.27
C LYS A 32 -31.24 12.19 -11.83
N SER A 33 -32.56 12.03 -11.69
CA SER A 33 -33.23 11.91 -10.39
C SER A 33 -34.08 10.65 -10.33
N TYR A 34 -33.88 9.81 -9.31
CA TYR A 34 -34.69 8.65 -8.98
C TYR A 34 -35.58 8.96 -7.77
N THR A 35 -36.87 8.66 -7.83
CA THR A 35 -37.79 8.81 -6.68
C THR A 35 -38.25 7.46 -6.18
N THR A 36 -37.87 7.10 -4.95
CA THR A 36 -38.26 5.83 -4.30
C THR A 36 -39.56 5.97 -3.50
N ARG A 37 -40.08 4.85 -2.98
CA ARG A 37 -41.25 4.77 -2.10
C ARG A 37 -40.95 3.93 -0.85
N ALA A 38 -41.59 4.34 0.25
CA ALA A 38 -41.61 3.57 1.49
C ALA A 38 -42.52 2.35 1.34
N ILE A 39 -42.17 1.27 2.04
CA ILE A 39 -42.98 0.07 2.21
C ILE A 39 -43.16 -0.24 3.69
N ASP A 40 -44.24 -0.94 4.04
CA ASP A 40 -44.37 -1.53 5.38
C ASP A 40 -43.41 -2.70 5.52
N THR A 41 -42.77 -2.86 6.68
CA THR A 41 -41.81 -3.95 6.94
C THR A 41 -42.43 -5.34 6.71
N ALA A 42 -43.75 -5.48 6.93
CA ALA A 42 -44.49 -6.72 6.69
C ALA A 42 -44.65 -7.06 5.19
N GLN A 43 -44.45 -6.08 4.32
CA GLN A 43 -44.48 -6.20 2.86
C GLN A 43 -43.07 -6.19 2.26
N ALA A 44 -42.02 -6.31 3.09
CA ALA A 44 -40.64 -6.33 2.62
C ALA A 44 -40.41 -7.50 1.64
N PRO A 45 -39.71 -7.28 0.51
CA PRO A 45 -39.41 -8.35 -0.44
C PRO A 45 -38.49 -9.40 0.20
N VAL A 46 -38.69 -10.65 -0.22
CA VAL A 46 -37.84 -11.77 0.18
C VAL A 46 -36.62 -11.77 -0.72
N ILE A 47 -35.42 -11.70 -0.13
CA ILE A 47 -34.16 -11.68 -0.90
C ILE A 47 -33.82 -13.09 -1.37
N ASP A 48 -34.44 -13.52 -2.46
CA ASP A 48 -34.24 -14.81 -3.10
C ASP A 48 -33.65 -14.71 -4.52
N GLY A 49 -33.50 -13.48 -5.01
CA GLY A 49 -32.95 -13.15 -6.32
C GLY A 49 -34.02 -13.05 -7.41
N LEU A 50 -35.30 -13.22 -7.09
CA LEU A 50 -36.42 -13.16 -8.03
C LEU A 50 -37.23 -11.87 -7.82
N ILE A 51 -37.34 -11.06 -8.87
CA ILE A 51 -38.07 -9.79 -8.80
C ILE A 51 -39.56 -10.02 -9.09
N ASN A 52 -40.23 -10.81 -8.25
CA ASN A 52 -41.64 -11.18 -8.40
C ASN A 52 -42.52 -10.80 -7.20
N ASP A 53 -41.93 -10.31 -6.10
CA ASP A 53 -42.68 -9.81 -4.96
C ASP A 53 -43.53 -8.57 -5.33
N PRO A 54 -44.80 -8.48 -4.87
CA PRO A 54 -45.68 -7.35 -5.17
C PRO A 54 -45.13 -5.98 -4.74
N ALA A 55 -44.24 -5.94 -3.74
CA ALA A 55 -43.60 -4.70 -3.30
C ALA A 55 -42.82 -4.03 -4.44
N TRP A 56 -42.20 -4.82 -5.32
CA TRP A 56 -41.44 -4.28 -6.45
C TRP A 56 -42.31 -3.53 -7.48
N ASP A 57 -43.63 -3.75 -7.50
CA ASP A 57 -44.55 -3.06 -8.42
C ASP A 57 -44.91 -1.64 -7.97
N LEU A 58 -44.52 -1.24 -6.75
CA LEU A 58 -44.76 0.10 -6.22
C LEU A 58 -43.95 1.20 -6.94
N VAL A 59 -42.85 0.81 -7.60
CA VAL A 59 -41.97 1.69 -8.36
C VAL A 59 -41.66 1.10 -9.75
N PRO A 60 -41.59 1.91 -10.82
CA PRO A 60 -41.20 1.43 -12.14
C PRO A 60 -39.72 1.06 -12.17
N PHE A 61 -39.34 0.19 -13.12
CA PHE A 61 -37.92 0.01 -13.45
C PHE A 61 -37.33 1.32 -13.98
N THR A 62 -36.13 1.67 -13.52
CA THR A 62 -35.32 2.75 -14.07
C THR A 62 -34.13 2.16 -14.83
N GLY A 63 -33.80 2.70 -16.00
CA GLY A 63 -32.73 2.19 -16.88
C GLY A 63 -32.01 3.32 -17.62
N GLU A 64 -31.74 3.09 -18.92
CA GLU A 64 -31.01 4.02 -19.81
C GLU A 64 -29.56 4.23 -19.36
N PHE A 65 -28.87 3.12 -19.12
CA PHE A 65 -27.45 3.16 -18.80
C PHE A 65 -26.69 3.64 -20.04
N LYS A 66 -25.61 4.39 -19.82
CA LYS A 66 -24.68 4.86 -20.85
C LYS A 66 -23.31 4.26 -20.60
N GLN A 67 -22.55 3.98 -21.65
CA GLN A 67 -21.21 3.46 -21.53
C GLN A 67 -20.27 4.50 -20.90
N LEU A 68 -19.45 4.05 -19.97
CA LEU A 68 -18.23 4.72 -19.50
C LEU A 68 -17.00 4.13 -20.20
N GLN A 69 -17.04 2.83 -20.53
CA GLN A 69 -15.98 2.13 -21.23
C GLN A 69 -16.60 1.05 -22.12
N PRO A 70 -16.12 0.82 -23.35
CA PRO A 70 -14.99 1.49 -23.99
C PRO A 70 -15.28 2.88 -24.56
N ASP A 71 -16.53 3.17 -24.96
CA ASP A 71 -16.90 4.39 -25.67
C ASP A 71 -17.82 5.25 -24.81
N ILE A 72 -17.34 6.41 -24.34
CA ILE A 72 -18.06 7.21 -23.35
C ILE A 72 -19.33 7.82 -23.97
N GLY A 73 -20.47 7.68 -23.28
CA GLY A 73 -21.76 8.28 -23.64
C GLY A 73 -22.62 7.45 -24.61
N GLU A 74 -22.07 6.40 -25.21
CA GLU A 74 -22.78 5.51 -26.13
C GLU A 74 -23.76 4.57 -25.43
N GLU A 75 -24.67 3.95 -26.18
CA GLU A 75 -25.55 2.91 -25.65
C GLU A 75 -24.76 1.63 -25.31
N PRO A 76 -24.99 1.00 -24.15
CA PRO A 76 -24.38 -0.27 -23.80
C PRO A 76 -24.85 -1.40 -24.72
N SER A 77 -24.00 -2.41 -24.91
CA SER A 77 -24.35 -3.61 -25.68
C SER A 77 -25.56 -4.33 -25.07
N GLU A 78 -25.67 -4.29 -23.74
CA GLU A 78 -26.74 -4.93 -22.97
C GLU A 78 -27.25 -3.96 -21.89
N GLN A 79 -28.53 -3.64 -21.94
CA GLN A 79 -29.12 -2.68 -21.01
C GLN A 79 -29.28 -3.26 -19.59
N THR A 80 -29.37 -2.34 -18.62
CA THR A 80 -29.57 -2.69 -17.20
C THR A 80 -30.68 -1.81 -16.63
N GLN A 81 -31.48 -2.39 -15.75
CA GLN A 81 -32.53 -1.70 -15.03
C GLN A 81 -32.42 -1.97 -13.54
N PHE A 82 -32.89 -1.03 -12.72
CA PHE A 82 -32.95 -1.21 -11.28
C PHE A 82 -34.19 -0.58 -10.65
N LYS A 83 -34.48 -1.03 -9.43
CA LYS A 83 -35.53 -0.51 -8.53
C LYS A 83 -34.95 -0.30 -7.14
N ILE A 84 -35.44 0.70 -6.42
CA ILE A 84 -35.08 1.00 -5.03
C ILE A 84 -36.36 1.19 -4.23
N LEU A 85 -36.45 0.52 -3.09
CA LEU A 85 -37.49 0.67 -2.06
C LEU A 85 -36.82 0.83 -0.70
N TYR A 86 -37.57 1.28 0.30
CA TYR A 86 -37.07 1.34 1.68
C TYR A 86 -38.17 1.12 2.69
N ASP A 87 -37.81 0.61 3.86
CA ASP A 87 -38.63 0.60 5.06
C ASP A 87 -37.94 1.38 6.19
N ASP A 88 -38.44 1.21 7.41
CA ASP A 88 -37.90 1.85 8.62
C ASP A 88 -36.49 1.38 9.03
N LYS A 89 -36.00 0.27 8.45
CA LYS A 89 -34.74 -0.39 8.84
C LYS A 89 -33.80 -0.69 7.67
N PHE A 90 -34.29 -0.82 6.44
CA PHE A 90 -33.56 -1.32 5.30
C PHE A 90 -33.84 -0.53 4.02
N ILE A 91 -32.85 -0.51 3.14
CA ILE A 91 -33.00 -0.20 1.72
C ILE A 91 -32.93 -1.50 0.95
N TYR A 92 -33.84 -1.63 -0.01
CA TYR A 92 -33.96 -2.75 -0.92
C TYR A 92 -33.62 -2.28 -2.32
N VAL A 93 -32.73 -3.01 -3.00
CA VAL A 93 -32.34 -2.72 -4.39
C VAL A 93 -32.53 -3.97 -5.21
N ALA A 94 -33.16 -3.85 -6.37
CA ALA A 94 -33.26 -4.94 -7.35
C ALA A 94 -32.62 -4.50 -8.66
N PHE A 95 -31.80 -5.35 -9.25
CA PHE A 95 -31.22 -5.18 -10.59
C PHE A 95 -31.77 -6.24 -11.54
N ARG A 96 -32.12 -5.80 -12.75
CA ARG A 96 -32.40 -6.64 -13.92
C ARG A 96 -31.31 -6.34 -14.95
N CYS A 97 -30.45 -7.31 -15.20
CA CYS A 97 -29.36 -7.22 -16.14
C CYS A 97 -29.73 -8.04 -17.37
N PHE A 98 -30.03 -7.38 -18.48
CA PHE A 98 -30.35 -8.08 -19.71
C PHE A 98 -29.08 -8.71 -20.31
N ASP A 99 -29.20 -9.89 -20.90
CA ASP A 99 -28.16 -10.51 -21.71
C ASP A 99 -28.86 -11.30 -22.81
N SER A 100 -28.58 -10.97 -24.07
CA SER A 100 -29.15 -11.68 -25.23
C SER A 100 -28.69 -13.14 -25.32
N ASP A 101 -27.64 -13.53 -24.59
CA ASP A 101 -27.18 -14.90 -24.42
C ASP A 101 -26.94 -15.20 -22.92
N PRO A 102 -28.02 -15.55 -22.17
CA PRO A 102 -27.95 -15.82 -20.73
C PRO A 102 -27.06 -17.02 -20.34
N GLU A 103 -26.87 -17.99 -21.24
CA GLU A 103 -26.00 -19.14 -20.99
C GLU A 103 -24.51 -18.74 -20.94
N GLY A 104 -24.14 -17.67 -21.65
CA GLY A 104 -22.78 -17.11 -21.67
C GLY A 104 -22.41 -16.25 -20.45
N ILE A 105 -23.31 -16.05 -19.48
CA ILE A 105 -23.04 -15.22 -18.29
C ILE A 105 -21.93 -15.85 -17.43
N VAL A 106 -20.86 -15.09 -17.21
CA VAL A 106 -19.70 -15.56 -16.46
C VAL A 106 -19.93 -15.40 -14.95
N LYS A 107 -20.13 -16.54 -14.27
CA LYS A 107 -20.38 -16.63 -12.81
C LYS A 107 -19.19 -17.24 -12.07
N ARG A 108 -18.02 -16.60 -12.10
CA ARG A 108 -16.85 -17.07 -11.34
C ARG A 108 -17.05 -16.77 -9.85
N LEU A 109 -16.74 -17.74 -9.01
CA LEU A 109 -16.77 -17.61 -7.56
C LEU A 109 -15.42 -17.13 -7.05
N SER A 110 -15.49 -16.16 -6.16
CA SER A 110 -14.40 -15.54 -5.44
C SER A 110 -14.82 -15.37 -3.98
N ARG A 111 -13.86 -14.98 -3.14
CA ARG A 111 -14.18 -14.42 -1.83
C ARG A 111 -14.94 -13.11 -2.03
N ARG A 112 -15.60 -12.65 -0.96
CA ARG A 112 -16.02 -11.25 -0.81
C ARG A 112 -14.92 -10.29 -1.31
N ASP A 113 -15.36 -9.26 -2.02
CA ASP A 113 -14.54 -8.23 -2.70
C ASP A 113 -13.75 -8.73 -3.92
N GLY A 114 -14.03 -9.96 -4.39
CA GLY A 114 -13.55 -10.45 -5.67
C GLY A 114 -14.62 -10.30 -6.76
N PHE A 115 -14.33 -9.54 -7.81
CA PHE A 115 -15.30 -9.20 -8.86
C PHE A 115 -14.97 -9.88 -10.21
N GLU A 116 -14.73 -11.19 -10.18
CA GLU A 116 -14.50 -12.01 -11.37
C GLU A 116 -15.85 -12.36 -12.04
N GLY A 117 -16.10 -11.86 -13.25
CA GLY A 117 -17.36 -12.11 -13.99
C GLY A 117 -18.23 -10.86 -14.16
N ASP A 118 -19.48 -11.05 -14.57
CA ASP A 118 -20.46 -9.94 -14.69
C ASP A 118 -20.88 -9.48 -13.29
N TRP A 119 -20.98 -8.16 -13.09
CA TRP A 119 -21.36 -7.58 -11.80
C TRP A 119 -22.09 -6.26 -11.96
N VAL A 120 -22.89 -5.94 -10.95
CA VAL A 120 -23.52 -4.62 -10.76
C VAL A 120 -23.09 -4.00 -9.45
N GLU A 121 -23.09 -2.68 -9.43
CA GLU A 121 -22.77 -1.86 -8.27
C GLU A 121 -23.85 -0.81 -8.06
N ILE A 122 -24.19 -0.56 -6.80
CA ILE A 122 -25.00 0.57 -6.35
C ILE A 122 -24.20 1.39 -5.33
N ALA A 123 -24.10 2.70 -5.56
CA ALA A 123 -23.38 3.61 -4.69
C ALA A 123 -24.31 4.72 -4.17
N PHE A 124 -24.25 4.96 -2.85
CA PHE A 124 -25.05 5.97 -2.16
C PHE A 124 -24.14 7.01 -1.50
N ASP A 125 -24.25 8.26 -1.94
CA ASP A 125 -23.79 9.41 -1.15
C ASP A 125 -24.91 9.84 -0.21
N SER A 126 -24.99 9.17 0.95
CA SER A 126 -26.05 9.40 1.94
C SER A 126 -25.90 10.71 2.72
N TYR A 127 -24.76 11.39 2.59
CA TYR A 127 -24.53 12.73 3.15
C TYR A 127 -24.88 13.84 2.16
N ASN A 128 -25.04 13.48 0.87
CA ASN A 128 -25.17 14.37 -0.26
C ASN A 128 -24.05 15.41 -0.24
N ASP A 129 -22.81 14.93 -0.13
CA ASP A 129 -21.59 15.69 0.09
C ASP A 129 -20.61 15.72 -1.08
N ASP A 130 -20.96 15.07 -2.19
CA ASP A 130 -20.21 15.04 -3.45
C ASP A 130 -18.77 14.53 -3.26
N ARG A 131 -18.51 13.79 -2.18
CA ARG A 131 -17.15 13.39 -1.78
C ARG A 131 -17.06 12.01 -1.20
N THR A 132 -18.10 11.54 -0.53
CA THR A 132 -18.13 10.25 0.14
C THR A 132 -19.32 9.44 -0.31
N ALA A 133 -19.13 8.13 -0.46
CA ALA A 133 -20.21 7.23 -0.83
C ALA A 133 -19.99 5.84 -0.27
N PHE A 134 -21.08 5.09 -0.11
CA PHE A 134 -21.08 3.69 0.26
C PHE A 134 -21.42 2.88 -0.98
N SER A 135 -20.47 2.05 -1.44
CA SER A 135 -20.61 1.22 -2.63
C SER A 135 -20.90 -0.23 -2.25
N PHE A 136 -21.85 -0.85 -2.94
CA PHE A 136 -22.19 -2.27 -2.81
C PHE A 136 -22.18 -2.93 -4.17
N THR A 137 -21.34 -3.94 -4.33
CA THR A 137 -21.14 -4.66 -5.58
C THR A 137 -21.59 -6.11 -5.42
N ILE A 138 -22.29 -6.63 -6.42
CA ILE A 138 -22.76 -8.01 -6.47
C ILE A 138 -22.46 -8.60 -7.85
N THR A 139 -21.77 -9.75 -7.86
CA THR A 139 -21.52 -10.50 -9.10
C THR A 139 -22.69 -11.40 -9.44
N ALA A 140 -22.82 -11.79 -10.70
CA ALA A 140 -23.79 -12.79 -11.15
C ALA A 140 -23.64 -14.15 -10.43
N ALA A 141 -22.47 -14.42 -9.83
CA ALA A 141 -22.20 -15.60 -9.01
C ALA A 141 -22.69 -15.48 -7.55
N GLY A 142 -23.23 -14.33 -7.15
CA GLY A 142 -23.65 -14.06 -5.78
C GLY A 142 -22.50 -13.67 -4.84
N VAL A 143 -21.35 -13.27 -5.39
CA VAL A 143 -20.22 -12.75 -4.61
C VAL A 143 -20.50 -11.28 -4.29
N LYS A 144 -20.41 -10.94 -3.01
CA LYS A 144 -20.60 -9.59 -2.49
C LYS A 144 -19.28 -8.83 -2.45
N GLY A 145 -19.33 -7.51 -2.54
CA GLY A 145 -18.25 -6.66 -2.06
C GLY A 145 -18.72 -5.25 -1.75
N ASP A 146 -17.89 -4.52 -1.03
CA ASP A 146 -18.21 -3.19 -0.52
C ASP A 146 -17.00 -2.28 -0.46
N GLU A 147 -17.24 -0.99 -0.64
CA GLU A 147 -16.20 0.03 -0.54
C GLU A 147 -16.77 1.29 0.10
N PHE A 148 -16.00 1.90 1.01
CA PHE A 148 -16.23 3.29 1.42
C PHE A 148 -15.43 4.21 0.52
N ILE A 149 -16.13 5.03 -0.26
CA ILE A 149 -15.52 6.01 -1.17
C ILE A 149 -15.30 7.30 -0.39
N SER A 150 -14.12 7.90 -0.56
CA SER A 150 -13.71 9.16 0.05
C SER A 150 -12.95 10.03 -0.94
N ASN A 151 -12.69 11.29 -0.58
CA ASN A 151 -11.98 12.24 -1.43
C ASN A 151 -12.51 12.33 -2.87
N ASN A 152 -13.83 12.22 -3.02
CA ASN A 152 -14.52 12.26 -4.30
C ASN A 152 -14.21 11.06 -5.23
N GLY A 153 -13.69 9.95 -4.72
CA GLY A 153 -13.38 8.78 -5.54
C GLY A 153 -12.35 9.09 -6.63
N ASP A 154 -11.33 9.90 -6.30
CA ASP A 154 -10.24 10.22 -7.23
C ASP A 154 -9.45 8.94 -7.53
N PHE A 155 -9.58 8.44 -8.78
CA PHE A 155 -8.91 7.22 -9.25
C PHE A 155 -7.38 7.34 -9.28
N ALA A 156 -6.82 8.56 -9.21
CA ALA A 156 -5.37 8.77 -9.09
C ALA A 156 -4.88 8.70 -7.62
N GLU A 157 -5.78 8.88 -6.65
CA GLU A 157 -5.46 8.78 -5.22
C GLU A 157 -5.66 7.32 -4.76
N ARG A 158 -4.56 6.66 -4.35
CA ARG A 158 -4.52 5.21 -4.02
C ARG A 158 -5.49 4.76 -2.91
N ASN A 159 -6.02 5.68 -2.10
CA ASN A 159 -6.82 5.38 -0.91
C ASN A 159 -8.24 5.95 -0.97
N SER A 160 -8.70 6.42 -2.14
CA SER A 160 -10.05 6.99 -2.29
C SER A 160 -11.15 5.94 -2.18
N PHE A 161 -10.85 4.67 -2.47
CA PHE A 161 -11.77 3.54 -2.35
C PHE A 161 -11.24 2.63 -1.23
N ASP A 162 -11.93 2.60 -0.10
CA ASP A 162 -11.57 1.77 1.06
C ASP A 162 -12.37 0.45 1.01
N ASP A 163 -11.72 -0.58 0.47
CA ASP A 163 -12.20 -1.97 0.37
C ASP A 163 -12.17 -2.74 1.70
N SER A 164 -11.70 -2.11 2.78
CA SER A 164 -11.67 -2.74 4.10
C SER A 164 -12.95 -2.50 4.90
N TRP A 165 -13.80 -1.56 4.47
CA TRP A 165 -15.11 -1.34 5.08
C TRP A 165 -16.04 -2.51 4.76
N ASN A 166 -16.27 -3.38 5.75
CA ASN A 166 -17.01 -4.63 5.60
C ASN A 166 -18.37 -4.61 6.35
N PRO A 167 -19.41 -3.92 5.85
CA PRO A 167 -20.74 -3.86 6.45
C PRO A 167 -21.51 -5.18 6.40
N ILE A 168 -22.55 -5.32 7.22
CA ILE A 168 -23.47 -6.47 7.15
C ILE A 168 -24.64 -6.14 6.22
N TRP A 169 -24.80 -6.91 5.14
CA TRP A 169 -25.93 -6.79 4.21
C TRP A 169 -26.23 -8.12 3.50
N TYR A 170 -27.42 -8.24 2.93
CA TYR A 170 -27.93 -9.47 2.33
C TYR A 170 -28.13 -9.32 0.84
N THR A 171 -27.86 -10.37 0.08
CA THR A 171 -28.17 -10.39 -1.35
C THR A 171 -28.31 -11.81 -1.85
N LYS A 172 -29.05 -11.94 -2.95
CA LYS A 172 -29.19 -13.16 -3.71
C LYS A 172 -29.29 -12.81 -5.20
N THR A 173 -28.78 -13.71 -6.04
CA THR A 173 -28.86 -13.58 -7.49
C THR A 173 -29.59 -14.76 -8.09
N SER A 174 -30.23 -14.54 -9.23
CA SER A 174 -30.86 -15.56 -10.05
C SER A 174 -30.59 -15.30 -11.53
N SER A 175 -30.85 -16.27 -12.38
CA SER A 175 -30.81 -16.11 -13.83
C SER A 175 -32.03 -16.73 -14.48
N ASP A 176 -32.44 -16.14 -15.60
CA ASP A 176 -33.56 -16.55 -16.41
C ASP A 176 -33.26 -16.30 -17.89
N ASP A 177 -34.25 -16.53 -18.76
CA ASP A 177 -34.11 -16.42 -20.22
C ASP A 177 -33.85 -14.98 -20.71
N LEU A 178 -33.95 -13.97 -19.84
CA LEU A 178 -33.68 -12.57 -20.17
C LEU A 178 -32.29 -12.11 -19.72
N GLY A 179 -31.60 -12.89 -18.89
CA GLY A 179 -30.29 -12.56 -18.34
C GLY A 179 -30.17 -12.95 -16.86
N TRP A 180 -29.88 -11.98 -15.99
CA TRP A 180 -29.77 -12.22 -14.56
C TRP A 180 -30.30 -11.09 -13.68
N THR A 181 -30.61 -11.44 -12.44
CA THR A 181 -31.18 -10.54 -11.43
C THR A 181 -30.36 -10.59 -10.16
N ALA A 182 -30.36 -9.46 -9.45
CA ALA A 182 -29.79 -9.36 -8.11
C ALA A 182 -30.77 -8.61 -7.20
N GLU A 183 -30.95 -9.11 -5.98
CA GLU A 183 -31.66 -8.41 -4.92
C GLU A 183 -30.70 -8.12 -3.77
N LEU A 184 -30.79 -6.92 -3.20
CA LEU A 184 -29.99 -6.47 -2.08
C LEU A 184 -30.91 -5.97 -0.97
N LYS A 185 -30.54 -6.29 0.27
CA LYS A 185 -31.14 -5.74 1.49
C LYS A 185 -30.03 -5.16 2.35
N ILE A 186 -29.97 -3.84 2.40
CA ILE A 186 -28.92 -3.07 3.06
C ILE A 186 -29.52 -2.44 4.32
N PRO A 187 -29.06 -2.79 5.52
CA PRO A 187 -29.52 -2.14 6.74
C PRO A 187 -29.16 -0.65 6.72
N LEU A 188 -30.12 0.21 7.08
CA LEU A 188 -29.90 1.64 7.25
C LEU A 188 -28.85 1.95 8.33
N SER A 189 -28.53 1.01 9.22
CA SER A 189 -27.42 1.17 10.18
C SER A 189 -26.04 1.14 9.53
N GLN A 190 -25.91 0.60 8.32
CA GLN A 190 -24.65 0.58 7.57
C GLN A 190 -24.46 1.86 6.76
N LEU A 191 -25.56 2.54 6.42
CA LEU A 191 -25.56 3.79 5.67
C LEU A 191 -25.62 4.95 6.66
N ARG A 192 -24.65 5.84 6.62
CA ARG A 192 -24.57 6.95 7.57
C ARG A 192 -25.36 8.15 7.04
N PHE A 193 -26.40 8.59 7.75
CA PHE A 193 -27.25 9.73 7.31
C PHE A 193 -27.80 10.58 8.47
N GLY A 194 -28.24 11.79 8.11
CA GLY A 194 -28.74 12.80 9.05
C GLY A 194 -30.20 12.60 9.48
N LYS A 195 -30.74 13.51 10.31
CA LYS A 195 -32.13 13.47 10.81
C LYS A 195 -33.13 14.34 10.03
N ALA A 196 -32.85 14.65 8.76
CA ALA A 196 -33.78 15.44 7.94
C ALA A 196 -35.07 14.65 7.69
N GLU A 197 -36.19 15.37 7.65
CA GLU A 197 -37.52 14.77 7.38
C GLU A 197 -37.56 14.11 6.00
N GLU A 198 -37.00 14.77 4.99
CA GLU A 198 -36.70 14.18 3.69
C GLU A 198 -35.18 14.16 3.49
N GLN A 199 -34.66 12.99 3.12
CA GLN A 199 -33.27 12.81 2.73
C GLN A 199 -33.19 12.88 1.20
N ILE A 200 -32.19 13.61 0.71
CA ILE A 200 -31.75 13.56 -0.69
C ILE A 200 -30.35 12.97 -0.63
N TRP A 201 -30.11 11.88 -1.33
CA TRP A 201 -28.82 11.22 -1.40
C TRP A 201 -28.30 11.26 -2.83
N GLY A 202 -26.97 11.27 -3.01
CA GLY A 202 -26.38 11.01 -4.32
C GLY A 202 -26.51 9.52 -4.68
N LEU A 203 -26.75 9.23 -5.95
CA LEU A 203 -26.99 7.89 -6.46
C LEU A 203 -26.20 7.62 -7.73
N GLN A 204 -25.52 6.48 -7.77
CA GLN A 204 -24.97 5.92 -8.99
C GLN A 204 -25.21 4.41 -9.04
N ALA A 205 -25.54 3.91 -10.22
CA ALA A 205 -25.67 2.49 -10.49
C ALA A 205 -24.78 2.15 -11.69
N LYS A 206 -24.09 1.02 -11.64
CA LYS A 206 -23.09 0.63 -12.64
C LYS A 206 -23.19 -0.86 -12.93
N ARG A 207 -22.95 -1.25 -14.18
CA ARG A 207 -22.75 -2.65 -14.58
C ARG A 207 -21.40 -2.80 -15.25
N PHE A 208 -20.72 -3.91 -14.97
CA PHE A 208 -19.61 -4.38 -15.77
C PHE A 208 -20.00 -5.64 -16.54
N TYR A 209 -20.32 -5.45 -17.81
CA TYR A 209 -20.61 -6.56 -18.70
C TYR A 209 -19.31 -7.25 -19.12
N PHE A 210 -18.99 -8.33 -18.41
CA PHE A 210 -17.70 -9.03 -18.49
C PHE A 210 -17.35 -9.49 -19.92
N ARG A 211 -18.33 -10.01 -20.68
CA ARG A 211 -18.09 -10.61 -22.00
C ARG A 211 -17.60 -9.61 -23.04
N ASN A 212 -17.96 -8.33 -22.90
CA ASN A 212 -17.50 -7.25 -23.77
C ASN A 212 -16.48 -6.32 -23.11
N THR A 213 -16.13 -6.55 -21.83
CA THR A 213 -15.31 -5.61 -21.04
C THR A 213 -15.88 -4.20 -21.11
N GLU A 214 -17.19 -4.11 -20.91
CA GLU A 214 -17.96 -2.88 -21.03
C GLU A 214 -18.41 -2.44 -19.65
N ARG A 215 -18.21 -1.16 -19.33
CA ARG A 215 -18.75 -0.53 -18.12
C ARG A 215 -19.81 0.45 -18.54
N SER A 216 -20.99 0.31 -17.96
CA SER A 216 -22.10 1.23 -18.17
C SER A 216 -22.62 1.76 -16.85
N MET A 217 -23.14 2.98 -16.85
CA MET A 217 -23.59 3.70 -15.67
C MET A 217 -24.96 4.33 -15.90
N TRP A 218 -25.75 4.43 -14.84
CA TRP A 218 -27.05 5.11 -14.87
C TRP A 218 -26.88 6.62 -15.04
N GLN A 219 -26.10 7.27 -14.17
CA GLN A 219 -25.72 8.67 -14.33
C GLN A 219 -24.46 8.75 -15.19
N GLU A 220 -24.56 9.43 -16.33
CA GLU A 220 -23.43 9.64 -17.24
C GLU A 220 -22.37 10.54 -16.58
N LEU A 221 -21.10 10.28 -16.87
CA LEU A 221 -19.97 11.10 -16.43
C LEU A 221 -19.19 11.59 -17.64
N GLU A 222 -18.74 12.84 -17.59
CA GLU A 222 -17.86 13.40 -18.60
C GLU A 222 -16.50 12.67 -18.67
N PRO A 223 -15.81 12.72 -19.82
CA PRO A 223 -14.47 12.20 -19.92
C PRO A 223 -13.46 12.91 -18.99
N ASN A 224 -12.62 12.14 -18.31
CA ASN A 224 -11.70 12.63 -17.28
C ASN A 224 -12.42 13.50 -16.23
N PHE A 225 -13.60 13.06 -15.79
CA PHE A 225 -14.32 13.76 -14.73
C PHE A 225 -13.45 13.84 -13.44
N PRO A 226 -13.37 15.01 -12.78
CA PRO A 226 -12.41 15.27 -11.70
C PRO A 226 -12.68 14.52 -10.38
N GLY A 227 -13.76 13.74 -10.29
CA GLY A 227 -13.93 12.72 -9.26
C GLY A 227 -15.30 12.06 -9.31
N TYR A 228 -15.34 10.78 -8.98
CA TYR A 228 -16.47 9.89 -9.16
C TYR A 228 -17.77 10.32 -8.44
N VAL A 229 -17.70 10.71 -7.16
CA VAL A 229 -18.89 10.92 -6.30
C VAL A 229 -19.66 12.19 -6.68
N SER A 230 -18.96 13.27 -7.00
CA SER A 230 -19.55 14.57 -7.37
C SER A 230 -20.33 14.54 -8.69
N GLY A 231 -20.29 13.43 -9.41
CA GLY A 231 -21.01 13.24 -10.66
C GLY A 231 -22.21 12.31 -10.50
N PHE A 232 -22.62 11.99 -9.28
CA PHE A 232 -23.79 11.14 -9.02
C PHE A 232 -25.09 11.87 -9.37
N GLY A 233 -26.13 11.08 -9.70
CA GLY A 233 -27.50 11.58 -9.78
C GLY A 233 -28.09 11.72 -8.38
N GLU A 234 -29.40 11.99 -8.28
CA GLU A 234 -30.09 12.16 -6.99
C GLU A 234 -31.08 11.02 -6.72
N LEU A 235 -31.14 10.56 -5.46
CA LEU A 235 -32.16 9.72 -4.88
C LEU A 235 -33.05 10.54 -3.96
N ARG A 236 -34.35 10.60 -4.28
CA ARG A 236 -35.40 11.37 -3.59
C ARG A 236 -36.52 10.47 -3.07
N GLY A 237 -37.37 11.01 -2.19
CA GLY A 237 -38.51 10.28 -1.63
C GLY A 237 -38.21 9.46 -0.37
N LEU A 238 -36.98 9.55 0.16
CA LEU A 238 -36.58 8.98 1.45
C LEU A 238 -37.10 9.86 2.60
N LYS A 239 -38.24 9.49 3.18
CA LYS A 239 -38.95 10.29 4.17
C LYS A 239 -38.96 9.60 5.53
N ASN A 240 -38.81 10.39 6.58
CA ASN A 240 -38.91 9.96 7.98
C ASN A 240 -37.95 8.82 8.36
N LEU A 241 -36.81 8.71 7.67
CA LEU A 241 -35.77 7.75 8.03
C LEU A 241 -35.23 8.06 9.43
N LYS A 242 -35.23 7.05 10.29
CA LYS A 242 -34.68 7.15 11.64
C LYS A 242 -33.28 6.57 11.63
N PRO A 243 -32.27 7.38 11.96
CA PRO A 243 -30.93 6.83 12.01
C PRO A 243 -30.75 5.81 13.14
N GLN A 244 -30.06 4.72 12.83
CA GLN A 244 -29.88 3.57 13.72
C GLN A 244 -28.48 3.60 14.34
N LYS A 245 -28.38 3.40 15.65
CA LYS A 245 -27.08 3.23 16.30
C LYS A 245 -26.57 1.82 16.05
N GLN A 246 -25.33 1.68 15.62
CA GLN A 246 -24.67 0.39 15.43
C GLN A 246 -23.96 -0.01 16.73
N LEU A 247 -24.21 -1.21 17.25
CA LEU A 247 -23.38 -1.83 18.28
C LEU A 247 -23.00 -3.23 17.82
N GLU A 248 -21.73 -3.41 17.49
CA GLU A 248 -21.16 -4.71 17.16
C GLU A 248 -20.11 -5.08 18.20
N ILE A 249 -20.19 -6.31 18.71
CA ILE A 249 -19.19 -6.86 19.64
C ILE A 249 -18.73 -8.20 19.07
N GLN A 250 -17.43 -8.38 18.93
CA GLN A 250 -16.81 -9.55 18.34
C GLN A 250 -15.71 -10.08 19.27
N PRO A 251 -16.05 -10.89 20.28
CA PRO A 251 -15.04 -11.69 20.97
C PRO A 251 -14.42 -12.71 20.01
N TYR A 252 -13.16 -13.03 20.27
CA TYR A 252 -12.49 -14.10 19.57
C TYR A 252 -11.63 -14.93 20.52
N VAL A 253 -11.40 -16.18 20.12
CA VAL A 253 -10.46 -17.10 20.76
C VAL A 253 -9.55 -17.68 19.69
N VAL A 254 -8.26 -17.75 19.99
CA VAL A 254 -7.23 -18.35 19.15
C VAL A 254 -6.48 -19.43 19.92
N THR A 255 -6.35 -20.59 19.30
CA THR A 255 -5.43 -21.64 19.74
C THR A 255 -4.36 -21.82 18.67
N GLN A 256 -3.10 -21.72 19.07
CA GLN A 256 -1.94 -21.88 18.20
C GLN A 256 -1.06 -23.02 18.73
N LEU A 257 -0.56 -23.85 17.83
CA LEU A 257 0.44 -24.87 18.08
C LEU A 257 1.58 -24.70 17.07
N ASP A 258 2.73 -24.28 17.57
CA ASP A 258 3.98 -24.27 16.82
C ASP A 258 4.70 -25.60 17.05
N THR A 259 5.23 -26.18 15.99
CA THR A 259 6.06 -27.40 16.01
C THR A 259 7.33 -27.11 15.24
N TYR A 260 8.48 -27.46 15.80
CA TYR A 260 9.78 -27.15 15.22
C TYR A 260 10.83 -28.16 15.68
N GLU A 261 12.03 -28.10 15.09
CA GLU A 261 13.13 -28.97 15.52
C GLU A 261 13.61 -28.56 16.91
N ALA A 262 13.69 -29.54 17.82
CA ALA A 262 14.20 -29.34 19.15
C ALA A 262 15.73 -29.12 19.12
N GLU A 263 16.20 -28.13 19.85
CA GLU A 263 17.62 -27.83 19.98
C GLU A 263 18.17 -28.40 21.28
N SER A 264 19.15 -29.30 21.17
CA SER A 264 19.77 -29.93 22.34
C SER A 264 20.38 -28.87 23.27
N GLY A 265 19.96 -28.89 24.53
CA GLY A 265 20.41 -27.95 25.57
C GLY A 265 19.65 -26.62 25.60
N ASN A 266 18.82 -26.29 24.59
CA ASN A 266 18.03 -25.06 24.55
C ASN A 266 16.62 -25.29 25.14
N PRO A 267 16.32 -24.81 26.36
CA PRO A 267 15.02 -25.04 26.97
C PRO A 267 13.90 -24.19 26.36
N PHE A 268 14.22 -23.23 25.50
CA PHE A 268 13.23 -22.42 24.78
C PHE A 268 12.87 -23.00 23.42
N ARG A 269 13.53 -24.09 23.01
CA ARG A 269 13.30 -24.75 21.73
C ARG A 269 13.26 -26.27 21.93
N ASP A 270 12.25 -26.74 22.65
CA ASP A 270 12.05 -28.17 23.00
C ASP A 270 11.23 -28.98 21.98
N GLY A 271 10.70 -28.31 20.96
CA GLY A 271 10.12 -28.90 19.75
C GLY A 271 8.64 -28.58 19.54
N ASN A 272 7.94 -28.03 20.53
CA ASN A 272 6.59 -27.51 20.35
C ASN A 272 6.29 -26.34 21.30
N ASP A 273 5.35 -25.48 20.91
CA ASP A 273 4.89 -24.37 21.74
C ASP A 273 3.39 -24.17 21.50
N ALA A 274 2.59 -24.24 22.57
CA ALA A 274 1.14 -24.14 22.52
C ALA A 274 0.67 -22.86 23.20
N LYS A 275 -0.10 -22.05 22.47
CA LYS A 275 -0.60 -20.76 22.93
C LYS A 275 -2.11 -20.71 22.86
N LEU A 276 -2.73 -20.21 23.93
CA LEU A 276 -4.14 -19.84 23.96
C LEU A 276 -4.21 -18.33 24.10
N ASN A 277 -4.89 -17.68 23.17
CA ASN A 277 -5.10 -16.24 23.18
C ASN A 277 -6.59 -15.91 23.01
N GLY A 278 -6.99 -14.72 23.45
CA GLY A 278 -8.35 -14.24 23.30
C GLY A 278 -8.40 -12.72 23.43
N GLY A 279 -9.35 -12.13 22.74
CA GLY A 279 -9.54 -10.69 22.73
C GLY A 279 -10.96 -10.32 22.35
N LEU A 280 -11.19 -9.03 22.27
CA LEU A 280 -12.51 -8.47 22.00
C LEU A 280 -12.37 -7.24 21.13
N ASP A 281 -13.08 -7.26 20.01
CA ASP A 281 -13.29 -6.09 19.16
C ASP A 281 -14.72 -5.58 19.37
N ALA A 282 -14.91 -4.27 19.33
CA ALA A 282 -16.23 -3.65 19.39
C ALA A 282 -16.30 -2.42 18.48
N LYS A 283 -17.48 -2.21 17.89
CA LYS A 283 -17.79 -1.04 17.08
C LYS A 283 -19.06 -0.40 17.57
N ILE A 284 -18.98 0.86 17.94
CA ILE A 284 -20.06 1.61 18.57
C ILE A 284 -20.33 2.88 17.77
N GLY A 285 -21.51 2.98 17.16
CA GLY A 285 -22.02 4.20 16.55
C GLY A 285 -22.41 5.21 17.62
N ILE A 286 -21.53 6.19 17.89
CA ILE A 286 -21.77 7.26 18.86
C ILE A 286 -22.86 8.19 18.32
N THR A 287 -22.70 8.56 17.06
CA THR A 287 -23.75 9.15 16.20
C THR A 287 -23.79 8.32 14.91
N ASN A 288 -24.65 8.68 13.96
CA ASN A 288 -24.64 7.99 12.65
C ASN A 288 -23.39 8.32 11.84
N ASP A 289 -22.77 9.46 12.15
CA ASP A 289 -21.66 10.03 11.39
C ASP A 289 -20.30 9.67 12.00
N LEU A 290 -20.29 9.21 13.26
CA LEU A 290 -19.10 9.02 14.10
C LEU A 290 -19.13 7.65 14.80
N THR A 291 -18.12 6.84 14.54
CA THR A 291 -17.95 5.50 15.11
C THR A 291 -16.79 5.47 16.09
N LEU A 292 -16.91 4.63 17.13
CA LEU A 292 -15.86 4.28 18.05
C LEU A 292 -15.55 2.79 17.87
N ASP A 293 -14.39 2.50 17.30
CA ASP A 293 -13.84 1.15 17.20
C ASP A 293 -12.91 0.91 18.41
N LEU A 294 -13.07 -0.23 19.07
CA LEU A 294 -12.29 -0.64 20.23
C LEU A 294 -11.73 -2.03 19.96
N THR A 295 -10.49 -2.26 20.38
CA THR A 295 -9.90 -3.59 20.41
C THR A 295 -9.13 -3.78 21.71
N ILE A 296 -9.29 -4.95 22.30
CA ILE A 296 -8.56 -5.40 23.49
C ILE A 296 -7.80 -6.65 23.11
N ASN A 297 -6.47 -6.59 23.30
CA ASN A 297 -5.54 -7.64 22.91
C ASN A 297 -5.84 -8.14 21.47
N PRO A 298 -5.65 -7.33 20.41
CA PRO A 298 -5.97 -7.76 19.06
C PRO A 298 -5.08 -8.91 18.58
N ASP A 299 -5.66 -9.83 17.79
CA ASP A 299 -4.92 -10.89 17.10
C ASP A 299 -4.92 -10.69 15.59
N PHE A 300 -3.73 -10.80 15.02
CA PHE A 300 -3.46 -10.59 13.60
C PHE A 300 -2.88 -11.85 12.92
N GLY A 301 -2.91 -13.01 13.56
CA GLY A 301 -2.36 -14.26 13.02
C GLY A 301 -3.02 -14.74 11.71
N GLN A 302 -4.20 -14.23 11.37
CA GLN A 302 -4.92 -14.49 10.11
C GLN A 302 -4.44 -13.66 8.91
N VAL A 303 -3.53 -12.72 9.12
CA VAL A 303 -3.05 -11.82 8.07
C VAL A 303 -1.95 -12.50 7.26
N ASP A 304 -2.05 -12.45 5.94
CA ASP A 304 -1.00 -12.88 5.01
C ASP A 304 0.38 -12.36 5.48
N ALA A 305 1.37 -13.26 5.58
CA ALA A 305 2.73 -12.89 5.92
C ALA A 305 3.31 -11.87 4.92
N ASP A 306 4.18 -11.00 5.41
CA ASP A 306 4.88 -10.05 4.55
C ASP A 306 5.76 -10.79 3.53
N PRO A 307 5.81 -10.33 2.26
CA PRO A 307 6.63 -10.95 1.23
C PRO A 307 8.12 -10.96 1.60
N ALA A 308 8.83 -11.99 1.14
CA ALA A 308 10.28 -12.05 1.21
C ALA A 308 10.91 -10.89 0.41
N ALA A 309 11.84 -10.15 1.02
CA ALA A 309 12.58 -9.10 0.34
C ALA A 309 13.97 -8.88 0.96
N ILE A 310 14.95 -8.52 0.13
CA ILE A 310 16.31 -8.14 0.56
C ILE A 310 16.56 -6.71 0.14
N ALA A 311 17.00 -5.88 1.09
CA ALA A 311 17.42 -4.50 0.86
C ALA A 311 18.92 -4.34 1.14
N LEU A 312 19.72 -4.11 0.09
CA LEU A 312 21.17 -3.88 0.19
C LEU A 312 21.53 -2.39 0.34
N ASP A 313 20.58 -1.50 0.12
CA ASP A 313 20.75 -0.05 0.27
C ASP A 313 20.79 0.41 1.74
N GLY A 314 20.43 -0.46 2.68
CA GLY A 314 20.46 -0.22 4.12
C GLY A 314 19.20 0.45 4.67
N PHE A 315 18.19 0.74 3.84
CA PHE A 315 16.92 1.29 4.30
C PHE A 315 15.94 0.20 4.74
N GLN A 316 15.06 0.56 5.67
CA GLN A 316 13.93 -0.28 6.04
C GLN A 316 12.94 -0.45 4.87
N ILE A 317 12.35 -1.64 4.76
CA ILE A 317 11.32 -1.94 3.76
C ILE A 317 9.95 -1.49 4.27
N PHE A 318 9.17 -0.84 3.40
CA PHE A 318 7.79 -0.49 3.69
C PHE A 318 6.86 -1.67 3.41
N PHE A 319 6.01 -2.02 4.38
CA PHE A 319 4.99 -3.04 4.22
C PHE A 319 3.61 -2.40 4.41
N GLN A 320 2.68 -2.68 3.51
CA GLN A 320 1.31 -2.17 3.64
C GLN A 320 0.63 -2.72 4.89
N GLU A 321 -0.18 -1.92 5.58
CA GLU A 321 -0.99 -2.41 6.69
C GLU A 321 -2.04 -3.40 6.19
N ARG A 322 -2.20 -4.52 6.91
CA ARG A 322 -3.16 -5.58 6.58
C ARG A 322 -4.04 -5.98 7.76
N ARG A 323 -3.83 -5.37 8.92
CA ARG A 323 -4.57 -5.66 10.17
C ARG A 323 -5.92 -4.93 10.20
N PRO A 324 -7.07 -5.63 10.29
CA PRO A 324 -8.39 -5.03 10.09
C PRO A 324 -8.66 -3.74 10.87
N PHE A 325 -8.31 -3.72 12.17
CA PHE A 325 -8.48 -2.53 13.03
C PHE A 325 -7.79 -1.27 12.48
N PHE A 326 -6.62 -1.41 11.85
CA PHE A 326 -5.85 -0.27 11.32
C PHE A 326 -6.15 0.06 9.86
N VAL A 327 -6.66 -0.90 9.08
CA VAL A 327 -7.02 -0.67 7.67
C VAL A 327 -8.39 0.02 7.57
N GLU A 328 -9.35 -0.34 8.43
CA GLU A 328 -10.67 0.27 8.38
C GLU A 328 -10.61 1.79 8.64
N ASN A 329 -11.28 2.59 7.80
CA ASN A 329 -11.27 4.06 7.91
C ASN A 329 -9.84 4.66 7.85
N LYS A 330 -8.85 3.95 7.28
CA LYS A 330 -7.46 4.45 7.18
C LYS A 330 -7.38 5.78 6.43
N ASN A 331 -8.28 5.98 5.46
CA ASN A 331 -8.39 7.17 4.64
C ASN A 331 -8.55 8.47 5.45
N ILE A 332 -9.15 8.41 6.64
CA ILE A 332 -9.23 9.56 7.55
C ILE A 332 -7.83 9.92 8.08
N PHE A 333 -7.02 8.92 8.41
CA PHE A 333 -5.71 9.11 9.05
C PHE A 333 -4.54 9.26 8.07
N THR A 334 -4.76 8.99 6.78
CA THR A 334 -3.73 9.12 5.74
C THR A 334 -3.24 10.56 5.64
N TYR A 335 -1.91 10.76 5.78
CA TYR A 335 -1.26 12.04 5.60
C TYR A 335 0.13 11.84 4.97
N GLU A 336 0.20 11.97 3.65
CA GLU A 336 1.42 11.76 2.87
C GLU A 336 2.22 13.06 2.76
N ILE A 337 3.51 13.02 3.10
CA ILE A 337 4.36 14.21 3.10
C ILE A 337 4.86 14.53 1.70
N GLY A 338 4.96 13.53 0.82
CA GLY A 338 5.43 13.72 -0.54
C GLY A 338 5.42 12.43 -1.34
N ASN A 339 6.36 12.32 -2.28
CA ASN A 339 6.45 11.16 -3.17
C ASN A 339 6.87 9.89 -2.42
N GLY A 340 6.31 8.74 -2.78
CA GLY A 340 6.70 7.43 -2.24
C GLY A 340 5.79 6.97 -1.10
N ASN A 341 6.38 6.34 -0.07
CA ASN A 341 5.65 5.79 1.07
C ASN A 341 5.83 6.62 2.36
N ASP A 342 6.33 7.86 2.24
CA ASP A 342 6.59 8.72 3.41
C ASP A 342 5.28 9.25 3.99
N ASN A 343 4.98 8.88 5.22
CA ASN A 343 3.68 9.11 5.85
C ASN A 343 3.85 9.47 7.34
N VAL A 344 3.08 10.45 7.81
CA VAL A 344 3.06 10.87 9.23
C VAL A 344 2.48 9.78 10.12
N PHE A 345 1.65 8.88 9.58
CA PHE A 345 1.10 7.74 10.32
C PHE A 345 1.30 6.42 9.56
N TYR A 346 2.06 5.52 10.17
CA TYR A 346 2.37 4.17 9.71
C TYR A 346 2.08 3.17 10.83
N SER A 347 0.86 2.65 10.85
CA SER A 347 0.33 1.80 11.93
C SER A 347 1.14 0.54 12.22
N ARG A 348 1.90 0.01 11.25
CA ARG A 348 2.83 -1.13 11.40
C ARG A 348 3.90 -0.90 12.47
N ARG A 349 4.14 0.35 12.90
CA ARG A 349 4.96 0.68 14.06
C ARG A 349 4.37 0.20 15.38
N ILE A 350 3.04 0.16 15.49
CA ILE A 350 2.32 -0.29 16.68
C ILE A 350 2.30 -1.81 16.70
N GLY A 351 2.90 -2.41 17.74
CA GLY A 351 3.05 -3.85 17.85
C GLY A 351 4.19 -4.45 17.01
N ARG A 352 5.17 -3.63 16.60
CA ARG A 352 6.38 -4.07 15.89
C ARG A 352 7.23 -5.03 16.75
N SER A 353 8.21 -5.69 16.13
CA SER A 353 9.21 -6.46 16.85
C SER A 353 9.98 -5.58 17.87
N PRO A 354 10.27 -6.11 19.08
CA PRO A 354 11.01 -5.38 20.09
C PRO A 354 12.33 -4.82 19.56
N GLN A 355 12.65 -3.57 19.91
CA GLN A 355 13.85 -2.88 19.42
C GLN A 355 15.11 -3.17 20.25
N GLY A 356 14.93 -3.54 21.52
CA GLY A 356 16.00 -4.01 22.37
C GLY A 356 16.44 -5.43 22.04
N ASN A 357 17.68 -5.74 22.44
CA ASN A 357 18.27 -7.06 22.25
C ASN A 357 18.44 -7.79 23.59
N GLY A 358 17.92 -9.03 23.68
CA GLY A 358 18.11 -9.92 24.82
C GLY A 358 19.52 -10.52 24.95
N PHE A 359 20.29 -10.56 23.86
CA PHE A 359 21.65 -11.12 23.85
C PHE A 359 22.65 -10.24 24.61
N GLY A 360 23.65 -10.90 25.20
CA GLY A 360 24.77 -10.29 25.90
C GLY A 360 26.02 -11.18 25.86
N PRO A 361 27.18 -10.70 26.36
CA PRO A 361 28.49 -11.35 26.16
C PRO A 361 28.64 -12.79 26.68
N ALA A 362 27.73 -13.25 27.54
CA ALA A 362 27.74 -14.59 28.14
C ALA A 362 26.39 -15.32 27.98
N THR A 363 25.54 -14.88 27.05
CA THR A 363 24.22 -15.50 26.84
C THR A 363 24.35 -16.78 26.02
N ALA A 364 23.90 -17.91 26.56
CA ALA A 364 23.81 -19.19 25.85
C ALA A 364 22.51 -19.32 25.05
N TYR A 365 21.37 -18.98 25.66
CA TYR A 365 20.05 -19.06 25.03
C TYR A 365 19.20 -17.83 25.34
N VAL A 366 18.36 -17.41 24.39
CA VAL A 366 17.40 -16.31 24.54
C VAL A 366 16.04 -16.75 24.03
N ASP A 367 15.00 -16.48 24.81
CA ASP A 367 13.62 -16.40 24.36
C ASP A 367 13.22 -14.92 24.32
N GLN A 368 12.94 -14.43 23.11
CA GLN A 368 12.56 -13.04 22.88
C GLN A 368 11.27 -12.99 22.04
N PRO A 369 10.27 -12.21 22.48
CA PRO A 369 9.05 -11.99 21.71
C PRO A 369 9.35 -11.48 20.30
N GLN A 370 8.66 -12.06 19.31
CA GLN A 370 8.80 -11.65 17.91
C GLN A 370 8.07 -10.34 17.61
N ASN A 371 7.01 -10.05 18.36
CA ASN A 371 6.17 -8.85 18.21
C ASN A 371 5.84 -8.30 19.60
N THR A 372 5.63 -6.99 19.68
CA THR A 372 5.18 -6.32 20.90
C THR A 372 3.68 -6.46 21.06
N THR A 373 3.22 -6.86 22.24
CA THR A 373 1.80 -7.04 22.55
C THR A 373 1.07 -5.70 22.58
N ILE A 374 0.02 -5.57 21.79
CA ILE A 374 -0.92 -4.44 21.88
C ILE A 374 -1.91 -4.76 23.00
N LEU A 375 -1.90 -3.99 24.09
CA LEU A 375 -2.84 -4.22 25.20
C LEU A 375 -4.27 -3.83 24.80
N GLY A 376 -4.39 -2.75 24.03
CA GLY A 376 -5.64 -2.33 23.42
C GLY A 376 -5.45 -1.08 22.56
N ALA A 377 -6.48 -0.79 21.77
CA ALA A 377 -6.56 0.43 21.00
C ALA A 377 -8.01 0.91 20.87
N ALA A 378 -8.17 2.22 20.76
CA ALA A 378 -9.44 2.89 20.52
C ALA A 378 -9.28 3.83 19.33
N LYS A 379 -10.25 3.83 18.43
CA LYS A 379 -10.28 4.67 17.24
C LYS A 379 -11.67 5.30 17.10
N PHE A 380 -11.75 6.61 17.35
CA PHE A 380 -12.96 7.39 17.14
C PHE A 380 -12.83 8.12 15.81
N SER A 381 -13.71 7.84 14.85
CA SER A 381 -13.58 8.43 13.53
C SER A 381 -14.90 8.61 12.81
N GLY A 382 -14.94 9.54 11.85
CA GLY A 382 -16.07 9.72 10.97
C GLY A 382 -16.16 11.11 10.37
N LYS A 383 -17.24 11.37 9.62
CA LYS A 383 -17.46 12.62 8.91
C LYS A 383 -18.85 13.14 9.19
N THR A 384 -18.92 14.33 9.77
CA THR A 384 -20.19 15.01 10.08
C THR A 384 -20.82 15.60 8.83
N LYS A 385 -22.16 15.72 8.81
CA LYS A 385 -22.92 16.40 7.74
C LYS A 385 -22.42 17.81 7.39
N ASN A 386 -21.89 18.54 8.36
CA ASN A 386 -21.36 19.88 8.15
C ASN A 386 -19.99 19.89 7.45
N GLY A 387 -19.43 18.73 7.08
CA GLY A 387 -18.16 18.62 6.37
C GLY A 387 -16.93 18.59 7.28
N TRP A 388 -17.07 18.26 8.56
CA TRP A 388 -15.93 17.95 9.42
C TRP A 388 -15.62 16.46 9.38
N SER A 389 -14.40 16.08 8.99
CA SER A 389 -13.84 14.74 9.21
C SER A 389 -12.98 14.75 10.46
N ILE A 390 -13.20 13.82 11.37
CA ILE A 390 -12.49 13.72 12.65
C ILE A 390 -11.96 12.29 12.77
N GLY A 391 -10.71 12.15 13.21
CA GLY A 391 -10.10 10.88 13.54
C GLY A 391 -9.25 11.01 14.80
N LEU A 392 -9.50 10.20 15.81
CA LEU A 392 -8.69 10.07 17.01
C LEU A 392 -8.35 8.59 17.17
N LEU A 393 -7.08 8.24 17.26
CA LEU A 393 -6.62 6.89 17.54
C LEU A 393 -5.68 6.93 18.74
N GLN A 394 -5.91 6.04 19.70
CA GLN A 394 -5.02 5.81 20.82
C GLN A 394 -4.73 4.31 20.92
N SER A 395 -3.46 3.95 21.11
CA SER A 395 -3.05 2.57 21.34
C SER A 395 -1.93 2.51 22.37
N ILE A 396 -1.96 1.45 23.19
CA ILE A 396 -0.94 1.20 24.20
C ILE A 396 -0.35 -0.20 24.00
N THR A 397 0.97 -0.30 24.11
CA THR A 397 1.69 -1.57 24.01
C THR A 397 2.34 -1.96 25.33
N ALA A 398 2.45 -3.26 25.56
CA ALA A 398 3.04 -3.81 26.77
C ALA A 398 4.55 -3.59 26.84
N LYS A 399 5.10 -3.79 28.04
CA LYS A 399 6.53 -4.03 28.22
C LYS A 399 6.84 -5.44 27.73
N GLU A 400 7.90 -5.59 26.94
CA GLU A 400 8.36 -6.91 26.49
C GLU A 400 9.68 -7.27 27.15
N PHE A 401 9.80 -8.52 27.57
CA PHE A 401 10.98 -9.05 28.23
C PHE A 401 11.55 -10.19 27.40
N ALA A 402 12.87 -10.18 27.21
CA ALA A 402 13.61 -11.34 26.75
C ALA A 402 14.09 -12.13 27.96
N THR A 403 13.79 -13.42 28.00
CA THR A 403 14.38 -14.34 28.96
C THR A 403 15.71 -14.83 28.40
N ARG A 404 16.80 -14.68 29.15
CA ARG A 404 18.11 -15.20 28.77
C ARG A 404 18.63 -16.21 29.77
N ILE A 405 19.37 -17.19 29.27
CA ILE A 405 20.14 -18.15 30.06
C ILE A 405 21.60 -17.91 29.72
N ASP A 406 22.41 -17.62 30.74
CA ASP A 406 23.85 -17.45 30.54
C ASP A 406 24.57 -18.81 30.39
N THR A 407 25.85 -18.79 30.03
CA THR A 407 26.69 -19.99 29.91
C THR A 407 26.87 -20.75 31.23
N ASN A 408 26.57 -20.14 32.37
CA ASN A 408 26.58 -20.77 33.69
C ASN A 408 25.20 -21.35 34.08
N GLY A 409 24.19 -21.26 33.21
CA GLY A 409 22.82 -21.72 33.44
C GLY A 409 21.93 -20.76 34.22
N THR A 410 22.38 -19.54 34.52
CA THR A 410 21.57 -18.55 35.25
C THR A 410 20.52 -17.93 34.34
N ARG A 411 19.25 -18.07 34.73
CA ARG A 411 18.12 -17.43 34.04
C ARG A 411 17.94 -15.99 34.53
N SER A 412 17.79 -15.05 33.60
CA SER A 412 17.45 -13.66 33.90
C SER A 412 16.52 -13.07 32.84
N GLU A 413 15.79 -12.02 33.20
CA GLU A 413 14.93 -11.28 32.28
C GLU A 413 15.54 -9.91 31.97
N LYS A 414 15.42 -9.48 30.71
CA LYS A 414 15.84 -8.16 30.24
C LYS A 414 14.69 -7.50 29.52
N LEU A 415 14.37 -6.26 29.89
CA LEU A 415 13.37 -5.47 29.16
C LEU A 415 13.92 -5.12 27.77
N VAL A 416 13.20 -5.50 26.72
CA VAL A 416 13.56 -5.28 25.31
C VAL A 416 12.62 -4.33 24.58
N GLU A 417 11.40 -4.11 25.09
CA GLU A 417 10.51 -3.05 24.61
C GLU A 417 9.86 -2.36 25.82
N PRO A 418 9.81 -1.02 25.86
CA PRO A 418 9.14 -0.31 26.94
C PRO A 418 7.63 -0.23 26.72
N PHE A 419 6.91 0.05 27.80
CA PHE A 419 5.51 0.47 27.68
C PHE A 419 5.44 1.76 26.85
N THR A 420 4.62 1.74 25.80
CA THR A 420 4.53 2.85 24.84
C THR A 420 3.08 3.24 24.60
N ASN A 421 2.81 4.54 24.61
CA ASN A 421 1.53 5.13 24.21
C ASN A 421 1.69 5.79 22.84
N TYR A 422 0.81 5.42 21.91
CA TYR A 422 0.69 6.00 20.58
C TYR A 422 -0.62 6.77 20.50
N SER A 423 -0.57 7.99 19.98
CA SER A 423 -1.76 8.84 19.79
C SER A 423 -1.71 9.51 18.43
N VAL A 424 -2.85 9.51 17.74
CA VAL A 424 -3.03 10.15 16.43
C VAL A 424 -4.33 10.95 16.50
N ALA A 425 -4.27 12.21 16.11
CA ALA A 425 -5.43 13.06 15.96
C ALA A 425 -5.43 13.70 14.58
N ARG A 426 -6.57 13.67 13.91
CA ARG A 426 -6.79 14.25 12.60
C ARG A 426 -8.10 15.02 12.61
N VAL A 427 -8.07 16.21 12.03
CA VAL A 427 -9.27 16.98 11.73
C VAL A 427 -9.17 17.56 10.32
N GLN A 428 -10.26 17.53 9.58
CA GLN A 428 -10.37 18.18 8.27
C GLN A 428 -11.72 18.84 8.14
N LYS A 429 -11.77 19.99 7.48
CA LYS A 429 -12.96 20.78 7.22
C LYS A 429 -13.10 21.07 5.73
N ASP A 430 -14.23 20.65 5.19
CA ASP A 430 -14.64 20.96 3.84
C ASP A 430 -15.33 22.33 3.77
N PHE A 431 -15.12 23.04 2.66
CA PHE A 431 -15.72 24.35 2.37
C PHE A 431 -15.89 24.55 0.86
N ASN A 432 -16.45 25.70 0.43
CA ASN A 432 -16.71 26.03 -0.97
C ASN A 432 -17.56 24.95 -1.68
N ASN A 433 -18.75 24.68 -1.13
CA ASN A 433 -19.62 23.57 -1.59
C ASN A 433 -18.87 22.23 -1.66
N ARG A 434 -17.98 21.99 -0.69
CA ARG A 434 -17.16 20.77 -0.55
C ARG A 434 -16.23 20.50 -1.75
N ASN A 435 -15.92 21.54 -2.54
CA ASN A 435 -14.87 21.50 -3.55
C ASN A 435 -13.48 21.63 -2.94
N SER A 436 -13.37 22.18 -1.73
CA SER A 436 -12.07 22.47 -1.11
C SER A 436 -12.06 21.99 0.34
N TYR A 437 -10.87 21.72 0.88
CA TYR A 437 -10.70 21.38 2.29
C TYR A 437 -9.42 21.97 2.89
N VAL A 438 -9.44 22.09 4.21
CA VAL A 438 -8.26 22.35 5.05
C VAL A 438 -8.27 21.37 6.22
N GLY A 439 -7.10 20.86 6.62
CA GLY A 439 -7.00 19.93 7.73
C GLY A 439 -5.70 20.07 8.51
N GLY A 440 -5.64 19.35 9.63
CA GLY A 440 -4.44 19.16 10.41
C GLY A 440 -4.35 17.75 10.99
N ILE A 441 -3.13 17.26 11.17
CA ILE A 441 -2.84 15.98 11.83
C ILE A 441 -1.84 16.21 12.96
N PHE A 442 -1.92 15.40 14.01
CA PHE A 442 -0.97 15.36 15.10
C PHE A 442 -0.74 13.91 15.52
N THR A 443 0.51 13.51 15.65
CA THR A 443 0.90 12.19 16.14
C THR A 443 1.89 12.34 17.29
N SER A 444 1.76 11.44 18.27
CA SER A 444 2.62 11.41 19.45
C SER A 444 2.95 9.97 19.83
N THR A 445 4.22 9.73 20.12
CA THR A 445 4.71 8.51 20.77
C THR A 445 5.38 8.93 22.06
N ASN A 446 4.90 8.39 23.19
CA ASN A 446 5.46 8.66 24.52
C ASN A 446 5.85 7.33 25.17
N ARG A 447 7.05 7.29 25.73
CA ARG A 447 7.59 6.10 26.40
C ARG A 447 8.04 6.42 27.81
N LYS A 448 7.96 5.42 28.67
CA LYS A 448 8.67 5.44 29.95
C LYS A 448 9.92 4.59 29.83
N LEU A 449 11.05 5.23 29.58
CA LEU A 449 12.33 4.57 29.35
C LEU A 449 13.04 4.21 30.66
N VAL A 450 13.98 3.28 30.53
CA VAL A 450 14.94 2.85 31.55
C VAL A 450 16.32 2.84 30.89
N PRO A 451 17.44 2.94 31.63
CA PRO A 451 18.77 3.17 31.04
C PRO A 451 19.16 2.22 29.89
N GLN A 452 18.77 0.95 29.95
CA GLN A 452 19.08 -0.04 28.91
C GLN A 452 18.31 0.15 27.58
N LEU A 453 17.37 1.11 27.54
CA LEU A 453 16.56 1.49 26.38
C LEU A 453 16.70 2.99 26.04
N ASP A 454 17.68 3.68 26.63
CA ASP A 454 17.89 5.13 26.42
C ASP A 454 18.30 5.48 24.98
N PHE A 455 18.61 4.49 24.13
CA PHE A 455 18.84 4.67 22.70
C PHE A 455 17.55 4.96 21.91
N LEU A 456 16.37 4.80 22.51
CA LEU A 456 15.07 5.15 21.94
C LEU A 456 14.70 6.61 22.25
N HIS A 457 13.83 7.20 21.42
CA HIS A 457 13.21 8.48 21.78
C HIS A 457 12.27 8.32 22.97
N GLU A 458 12.33 9.25 23.91
CA GLU A 458 11.41 9.31 25.04
C GLU A 458 10.06 9.87 24.60
N ASN A 459 10.08 10.98 23.86
CA ASN A 459 8.90 11.58 23.26
C ASN A 459 9.17 11.95 21.80
N ALA A 460 8.23 11.62 20.92
CA ALA A 460 8.31 11.94 19.51
C ALA A 460 6.96 12.50 19.02
N PHE A 461 6.97 13.76 18.60
CA PHE A 461 5.78 14.50 18.14
C PHE A 461 5.90 14.84 16.66
N THR A 462 4.79 14.77 15.93
CA THR A 462 4.72 15.24 14.56
C THR A 462 3.37 15.92 14.34
N ALA A 463 3.36 17.09 13.72
CA ALA A 463 2.17 17.84 13.41
C ALA A 463 2.18 18.20 11.92
N GLY A 464 1.01 18.23 11.29
CA GLY A 464 0.88 18.62 9.90
C GLY A 464 -0.37 19.44 9.62
N LEU A 465 -0.33 20.22 8.55
CA LEU A 465 -1.43 21.00 7.98
C LEU A 465 -1.53 20.72 6.48
N ASP A 466 -2.74 20.49 5.98
CA ASP A 466 -2.97 20.21 4.57
C ASP A 466 -4.18 20.95 4.01
N PHE A 467 -4.19 21.13 2.70
CA PHE A 467 -5.31 21.74 2.00
C PHE A 467 -5.41 21.26 0.56
N LYS A 468 -6.62 21.33 0.00
CA LYS A 468 -6.90 21.21 -1.44
C LYS A 468 -7.93 22.28 -1.79
N HIS A 469 -7.65 23.04 -2.83
CA HIS A 469 -8.55 24.07 -3.37
C HIS A 469 -8.81 23.79 -4.84
N ASN A 470 -10.09 23.65 -5.21
CA ASN A 470 -10.53 23.43 -6.58
C ASN A 470 -11.34 24.63 -7.11
N TRP A 471 -11.20 24.92 -8.41
CA TRP A 471 -11.98 25.96 -9.10
C TRP A 471 -12.34 25.56 -10.53
N LYS A 472 -13.29 26.29 -11.15
CA LYS A 472 -13.88 25.98 -12.48
C LYS A 472 -14.36 24.52 -12.54
N ASP A 473 -15.36 24.20 -11.74
CA ASP A 473 -15.99 22.86 -11.73
C ASP A 473 -14.97 21.73 -11.55
N ARG A 474 -14.01 21.96 -10.63
CA ARG A 474 -12.92 21.04 -10.29
C ARG A 474 -11.97 20.71 -11.45
N THR A 475 -11.99 21.50 -12.53
CA THR A 475 -11.02 21.39 -13.65
C THR A 475 -9.59 21.60 -13.16
N TYR A 476 -9.40 22.58 -12.28
CA TYR A 476 -8.09 22.97 -11.76
C TYR A 476 -8.03 22.86 -10.24
N PHE A 477 -6.83 22.59 -9.73
CA PHE A 477 -6.58 22.40 -8.31
C PHE A 477 -5.25 23.00 -7.86
N ALA A 478 -5.19 23.36 -6.58
CA ALA A 478 -3.96 23.63 -5.84
C ALA A 478 -4.05 22.92 -4.49
N GLN A 479 -3.02 22.18 -4.11
CA GLN A 479 -2.99 21.41 -2.87
C GLN A 479 -1.61 21.43 -2.25
N GLY A 480 -1.54 21.14 -0.96
CA GLY A 480 -0.27 20.97 -0.29
C GLY A 480 -0.39 20.44 1.12
N THR A 481 0.74 20.00 1.64
CA THR A 481 0.93 19.54 3.01
C THR A 481 2.15 20.27 3.61
N PHE A 482 2.08 20.56 4.88
CA PHE A 482 3.19 21.09 5.68
C PHE A 482 3.30 20.23 6.93
N THR A 483 4.50 19.78 7.28
CA THR A 483 4.75 18.89 8.41
C THR A 483 5.89 19.46 9.23
N ALA A 484 5.77 19.37 10.55
CA ALA A 484 6.83 19.64 11.51
C ALA A 484 6.94 18.46 12.48
N SER A 485 8.16 18.08 12.83
CA SER A 485 8.47 17.02 13.79
C SER A 485 9.33 17.56 14.92
N HIS A 486 9.18 16.99 16.11
CA HIS A 486 10.04 17.26 17.26
C HIS A 486 10.22 15.97 18.05
N VAL A 487 11.45 15.45 18.09
CA VAL A 487 11.82 14.26 18.86
C VAL A 487 12.75 14.64 20.01
N THR A 488 12.60 13.96 21.14
CA THR A 488 13.38 14.17 22.36
C THR A 488 13.81 12.83 22.96
N GLY A 489 14.96 12.81 23.60
CA GLY A 489 15.49 11.61 24.25
C GLY A 489 16.87 11.86 24.86
N SER A 490 17.56 10.77 25.20
CA SER A 490 18.94 10.85 25.68
C SER A 490 19.88 11.42 24.59
N ARG A 491 21.09 11.82 25.02
CA ARG A 491 22.16 12.20 24.07
C ARG A 491 22.48 11.06 23.11
N GLU A 492 22.43 9.81 23.58
CA GLU A 492 22.65 8.63 22.75
C GLU A 492 21.56 8.50 21.68
N ALA A 493 20.28 8.57 22.06
CA ALA A 493 19.16 8.46 21.12
C ALA A 493 19.26 9.50 19.99
N ILE A 494 19.51 10.77 20.35
CA ILE A 494 19.56 11.86 19.37
C ILE A 494 20.86 11.83 18.55
N THR A 495 21.97 11.34 19.10
CA THR A 495 23.19 11.06 18.33
C THR A 495 22.94 9.95 17.30
N ASN A 496 22.28 8.87 17.71
CA ASN A 496 21.91 7.76 16.84
C ASN A 496 20.97 8.19 15.72
N THR A 497 19.99 9.06 16.00
CA THR A 497 19.11 9.66 14.99
C THR A 497 19.91 10.50 13.99
N GLN A 498 20.74 11.43 14.46
CA GLN A 498 21.57 12.26 13.58
C GLN A 498 22.48 11.43 12.66
N ALA A 499 23.05 10.34 13.16
CA ALA A 499 23.96 9.46 12.42
C ALA A 499 23.26 8.35 11.63
N SER A 500 21.93 8.22 11.73
CA SER A 500 21.19 7.16 11.04
C SER A 500 21.24 7.36 9.53
N ILE A 501 21.01 6.28 8.76
CA ILE A 501 21.01 6.34 7.29
C ILE A 501 19.93 7.29 6.71
N THR A 502 18.90 7.59 7.50
CA THR A 502 17.85 8.54 7.13
C THR A 502 18.34 9.99 7.16
N HIS A 503 19.28 10.34 8.04
CA HIS A 503 19.73 11.73 8.27
C HIS A 503 21.19 11.99 7.87
N LEU A 504 22.11 11.09 8.23
CA LEU A 504 23.53 11.14 7.89
C LEU A 504 24.23 12.49 8.17
N PHE A 505 24.05 13.06 9.36
CA PHE A 505 24.72 14.32 9.76
C PHE A 505 26.24 14.15 9.93
N ASN A 506 26.72 12.91 9.91
CA ASN A 506 28.12 12.54 9.92
C ASN A 506 28.75 12.51 8.52
N ARG A 507 28.04 12.95 7.47
CA ARG A 507 28.60 13.07 6.12
C ARG A 507 29.81 13.97 6.08
N VAL A 508 30.91 13.45 5.55
CA VAL A 508 32.21 14.16 5.50
C VAL A 508 32.22 15.38 4.58
N ASP A 509 31.32 15.44 3.60
CA ASP A 509 31.25 16.50 2.59
C ASP A 509 30.04 17.44 2.76
N ALA A 510 29.20 17.21 3.78
CA ALA A 510 28.03 18.04 4.05
C ALA A 510 28.40 19.20 4.97
N THR A 511 28.35 20.43 4.50
CA THR A 511 28.73 21.61 5.32
C THR A 511 27.58 22.18 6.13
N HIS A 512 26.34 21.82 5.78
CA HIS A 512 25.11 22.38 6.34
C HIS A 512 24.58 21.61 7.57
N VAL A 513 25.12 20.41 7.85
CA VAL A 513 24.77 19.55 9.00
C VAL A 513 26.03 19.01 9.67
N ARG A 514 25.93 18.66 10.96
CA ARG A 514 26.98 17.95 11.72
C ARG A 514 26.38 17.22 12.91
N VAL A 515 26.96 16.09 13.31
CA VAL A 515 26.56 15.40 14.54
C VAL A 515 26.94 16.24 15.77
N ASP A 516 25.95 16.53 16.60
CA ASP A 516 26.12 17.17 17.90
C ASP A 516 25.67 16.21 19.01
N THR A 517 26.65 15.63 19.72
CA THR A 517 26.42 14.62 20.77
C THR A 517 25.88 15.21 22.07
N THR A 518 25.77 16.54 22.18
CA THR A 518 25.23 17.21 23.35
C THR A 518 23.72 17.42 23.28
N ARG A 519 23.13 17.30 22.08
CA ARG A 519 21.70 17.49 21.84
C ARG A 519 20.87 16.39 22.49
N THR A 520 19.70 16.79 22.97
CA THR A 520 18.66 15.92 23.52
C THR A 520 17.34 16.06 22.77
N SER A 521 17.34 16.78 21.64
CA SER A 521 16.19 16.92 20.75
C SER A 521 16.58 17.24 19.31
N LEU A 522 15.67 16.97 18.36
CA LEU A 522 15.79 17.32 16.94
C LEU A 522 14.45 17.87 16.41
N THR A 523 14.48 18.89 15.55
CA THR A 523 13.26 19.51 15.00
C THR A 523 13.40 19.76 13.50
N GLY A 524 12.52 19.16 12.70
CA GLY A 524 12.54 19.35 11.25
C GLY A 524 11.18 19.55 10.62
N THR A 525 11.20 19.99 9.37
CA THR A 525 10.01 20.26 8.56
C THR A 525 10.02 19.47 7.25
N GLY A 526 8.84 19.23 6.71
CA GLY A 526 8.67 18.61 5.40
C GLY A 526 7.31 18.95 4.82
N GLY A 527 7.04 18.52 3.60
CA GLY A 527 5.73 18.73 2.99
C GLY A 527 5.79 18.70 1.47
N ASN A 528 4.66 18.99 0.87
CA ASN A 528 4.53 19.14 -0.57
C ASN A 528 3.58 20.27 -0.96
N PHE A 529 3.70 20.72 -2.19
CA PHE A 529 2.76 21.63 -2.82
C PHE A 529 2.65 21.27 -4.30
N SER A 530 1.43 21.23 -4.84
CA SER A 530 1.19 20.99 -6.25
C SER A 530 0.01 21.81 -6.77
N ILE A 531 0.08 22.15 -8.06
CA ILE A 531 -0.96 22.88 -8.78
C ILE A 531 -1.09 22.29 -10.18
N GLY A 532 -2.31 22.20 -10.69
CA GLY A 532 -2.53 21.57 -11.98
C GLY A 532 -3.96 21.59 -12.48
N LYS A 533 -4.15 20.88 -13.59
CA LYS A 533 -5.43 20.57 -14.23
C LYS A 533 -5.67 19.07 -14.14
N ALA A 534 -6.74 18.68 -13.46
CA ALA A 534 -7.08 17.27 -13.25
C ALA A 534 -8.18 16.78 -14.21
N GLY A 535 -9.23 17.57 -14.44
CA GLY A 535 -10.42 17.12 -15.17
C GLY A 535 -10.75 17.89 -16.45
N ASN A 536 -11.78 17.43 -17.17
CA ASN A 536 -12.37 17.99 -18.40
C ASN A 536 -11.47 17.92 -19.65
N GLY A 537 -11.80 17.03 -20.58
CA GLY A 537 -11.09 16.83 -21.85
C GLY A 537 -9.91 15.85 -21.75
N ASN A 538 -9.09 15.73 -22.80
CA ASN A 538 -8.17 14.58 -22.97
C ASN A 538 -6.83 14.73 -22.26
N TRP A 539 -6.57 15.87 -21.60
CA TRP A 539 -5.27 16.21 -21.01
C TRP A 539 -5.39 16.57 -19.52
N SER A 540 -4.47 16.03 -18.73
CA SER A 540 -4.20 16.43 -17.34
C SER A 540 -2.73 16.76 -17.17
N TYR A 541 -2.41 17.70 -16.28
CA TYR A 541 -1.04 18.11 -16.00
C TYR A 541 -0.93 18.74 -14.61
N ASN A 542 0.22 18.59 -13.96
CA ASN A 542 0.51 19.27 -12.71
C ASN A 542 2.00 19.54 -12.55
N GLY A 543 2.32 20.53 -11.72
CA GLY A 543 3.67 20.81 -11.27
C GLY A 543 3.68 20.90 -9.74
N GLY A 544 4.74 20.42 -9.11
CA GLY A 544 4.84 20.44 -7.65
C GLY A 544 6.25 20.33 -7.10
N VAL A 545 6.35 20.58 -5.81
CA VAL A 545 7.57 20.48 -5.00
C VAL A 545 7.30 19.68 -3.74
N VAL A 546 8.25 18.85 -3.35
CA VAL A 546 8.32 18.14 -2.07
C VAL A 546 9.60 18.60 -1.38
N TRP A 547 9.56 18.80 -0.07
CA TRP A 547 10.78 19.04 0.71
C TRP A 547 10.77 18.22 1.99
N ARG A 548 11.96 17.83 2.43
CA ARG A 548 12.23 17.12 3.68
C ARG A 548 13.53 17.69 4.26
N SER A 549 13.41 18.55 5.27
CA SER A 549 14.59 19.15 5.90
C SER A 549 15.49 18.09 6.53
N PRO A 550 16.80 18.33 6.71
CA PRO A 550 17.71 17.34 7.28
C PRO A 550 17.30 16.84 8.67
N GLU A 551 16.75 17.73 9.51
CA GLU A 551 16.31 17.41 10.88
C GLU A 551 14.91 16.77 10.96
N LEU A 552 14.23 16.53 9.82
CA LEU A 552 12.88 15.95 9.82
C LEU A 552 12.97 14.49 10.26
N GLU A 553 12.48 14.18 11.45
CA GLU A 553 12.32 12.82 11.94
C GLU A 553 10.84 12.58 12.21
N LEU A 554 10.17 11.94 11.25
CA LEU A 554 8.79 11.53 11.47
C LEU A 554 8.82 10.53 12.60
N ASN A 555 8.09 10.85 13.66
CA ASN A 555 8.12 10.13 14.92
C ASN A 555 8.06 8.61 14.78
N ASP A 556 8.24 7.90 15.89
CA ASP A 556 8.20 6.45 15.94
C ASP A 556 6.89 5.77 15.48
N VAL A 557 5.84 6.53 15.13
CA VAL A 557 4.61 6.02 14.51
C VAL A 557 4.45 6.45 13.05
N GLY A 558 5.43 7.14 12.47
CA GLY A 558 5.51 7.50 11.05
C GLY A 558 6.48 6.61 10.27
N PHE A 559 6.58 6.91 8.96
CA PHE A 559 7.55 6.30 8.07
C PHE A 559 8.23 7.39 7.25
N LEU A 560 9.54 7.53 7.42
CA LEU A 560 10.39 8.38 6.61
C LEU A 560 11.51 7.52 6.03
N ARG A 561 11.67 7.52 4.71
CA ARG A 561 12.80 6.83 4.10
C ARG A 561 14.08 7.64 4.23
N GLN A 562 14.07 8.90 3.78
CA GLN A 562 15.25 9.76 3.71
C GLN A 562 14.90 11.24 3.97
N ALA A 563 15.76 11.94 4.71
CA ALA A 563 15.72 13.39 4.91
C ALA A 563 16.72 14.12 3.99
N ASP A 564 16.81 15.44 4.11
CA ASP A 564 17.71 16.30 3.31
C ASP A 564 17.44 16.20 1.79
N GLU A 565 16.18 16.41 1.38
CA GLU A 565 15.77 16.31 -0.02
C GLU A 565 14.73 17.38 -0.40
N ILE A 566 14.90 17.97 -1.59
CA ILE A 566 13.92 18.82 -2.27
C ILE A 566 13.68 18.22 -3.66
N VAL A 567 12.46 17.80 -3.95
CA VAL A 567 12.08 17.19 -5.25
C VAL A 567 11.09 18.10 -5.97
N GLN A 568 11.36 18.39 -7.22
CA GLN A 568 10.45 19.08 -8.13
C GLN A 568 9.95 18.10 -9.18
N THR A 569 8.68 18.18 -9.54
CA THR A 569 8.08 17.30 -10.54
C THR A 569 7.13 18.08 -11.44
N VAL A 570 7.14 17.73 -12.72
CA VAL A 570 6.16 18.16 -13.72
C VAL A 570 5.61 16.92 -14.39
N ASN A 571 4.29 16.80 -14.43
CA ASN A 571 3.57 15.67 -15.02
C ASN A 571 2.63 16.16 -16.11
N VAL A 572 2.57 15.44 -17.22
CA VAL A 572 1.60 15.64 -18.30
C VAL A 572 1.07 14.27 -18.70
N ARG A 573 -0.24 14.13 -18.81
CA ARG A 573 -0.90 12.89 -19.26
C ARG A 573 -1.96 13.20 -20.30
N ARG A 574 -2.08 12.33 -21.30
CA ARG A 574 -3.14 12.31 -22.29
C ARG A 574 -3.88 10.97 -22.25
N VAL A 575 -5.21 11.02 -22.28
CA VAL A 575 -6.08 9.84 -22.37
C VAL A 575 -6.87 9.89 -23.68
N PHE A 576 -6.96 8.75 -24.37
CA PHE A 576 -7.79 8.57 -25.56
C PHE A 576 -9.12 7.98 -25.12
N GLN A 577 -10.19 8.74 -25.35
CA GLN A 577 -11.47 8.56 -24.67
C GLN A 577 -12.39 7.56 -25.36
N ASN A 578 -12.23 7.39 -26.67
CA ASN A 578 -13.05 6.50 -27.48
C ASN A 578 -12.17 5.43 -28.10
N SER A 579 -12.75 4.26 -28.31
CA SER A 579 -12.10 3.16 -29.00
C SER A 579 -11.99 3.41 -30.50
N THR A 580 -11.17 2.59 -31.15
CA THR A 580 -11.03 2.50 -32.60
C THR A 580 -10.94 1.03 -32.99
N ASP A 581 -10.85 0.75 -34.29
CA ASP A 581 -10.73 -0.61 -34.82
C ASP A 581 -9.51 -1.39 -34.28
N TRP A 582 -8.50 -0.73 -33.72
CA TRP A 582 -7.27 -1.38 -33.22
C TRP A 582 -7.00 -1.21 -31.72
N TYR A 583 -7.62 -0.26 -31.02
CA TYR A 583 -7.51 -0.12 -29.56
C TYR A 583 -8.85 0.18 -28.90
N ARG A 584 -9.02 -0.29 -27.68
CA ARG A 584 -10.16 0.02 -26.79
C ARG A 584 -9.89 1.26 -25.95
N GLN A 585 -8.70 1.32 -25.35
CA GLN A 585 -8.27 2.43 -24.49
C GLN A 585 -6.78 2.64 -24.63
N MET A 586 -6.34 3.88 -24.49
CA MET A 586 -4.92 4.22 -24.56
C MET A 586 -4.62 5.45 -23.71
N SER A 587 -3.47 5.48 -23.05
CA SER A 587 -2.98 6.67 -22.37
C SER A 587 -1.47 6.83 -22.47
N TYR A 588 -1.01 8.08 -22.48
CA TYR A 588 0.41 8.44 -22.50
C TYR A 588 0.71 9.46 -21.43
N SER A 589 1.92 9.40 -20.88
CA SER A 589 2.40 10.31 -19.87
C SER A 589 3.85 10.70 -20.09
N PHE A 590 4.17 11.91 -19.64
CA PHE A 590 5.51 12.44 -19.53
C PHE A 590 5.70 13.01 -18.13
N GLN A 591 6.82 12.66 -17.49
CA GLN A 591 7.22 13.20 -16.19
C GLN A 591 8.65 13.73 -16.28
N GLN A 592 8.86 14.95 -15.78
CA GLN A 592 10.19 15.47 -15.46
C GLN A 592 10.35 15.51 -13.95
N ARG A 593 11.48 15.02 -13.43
CA ARG A 593 11.85 15.10 -12.02
C ARG A 593 13.23 15.70 -11.83
N SER A 594 13.34 16.61 -10.87
CA SER A 594 14.60 17.23 -10.44
C SER A 594 14.74 17.12 -8.93
N THR A 595 15.91 16.70 -8.43
CA THR A 595 16.17 16.56 -6.98
C THR A 595 17.35 17.42 -6.55
N TYR A 596 17.22 18.07 -5.40
CA TYR A 596 18.26 18.82 -4.71
C TYR A 596 18.36 18.37 -3.24
N ASP A 597 19.45 18.69 -2.56
CA ASP A 597 19.54 18.67 -1.09
C ASP A 597 19.53 20.10 -0.51
N PHE A 598 19.53 20.23 0.81
CA PHE A 598 19.47 21.54 1.49
C PHE A 598 20.79 22.32 1.44
N GLU A 599 21.88 21.69 0.99
CA GLU A 599 23.11 22.40 0.62
C GLU A 599 23.00 23.10 -0.75
N GLY A 600 21.94 22.79 -1.51
CA GLY A 600 21.70 23.33 -2.84
C GLY A 600 22.36 22.50 -3.94
N ASN A 601 22.85 21.31 -3.64
CA ASN A 601 23.40 20.41 -4.65
C ASN A 601 22.31 19.92 -5.59
N TYR A 602 22.57 19.98 -6.89
CA TYR A 602 21.70 19.36 -7.86
C TYR A 602 22.00 17.86 -7.95
N ASN A 603 21.14 17.02 -7.39
CA ASN A 603 21.43 15.59 -7.23
C ASN A 603 20.81 14.72 -8.32
N ARG A 604 19.65 15.08 -8.88
CA ARG A 604 19.01 14.25 -9.91
C ARG A 604 18.35 15.06 -11.01
N MET A 605 18.48 14.59 -12.24
CA MET A 605 17.60 14.94 -13.36
C MET A 605 17.07 13.66 -13.98
N GLN A 606 15.77 13.59 -14.21
CA GLN A 606 15.13 12.44 -14.81
C GLN A 606 13.99 12.87 -15.73
N TYR A 607 13.94 12.25 -16.90
CA TYR A 607 12.81 12.28 -17.82
C TYR A 607 12.21 10.88 -17.88
N GLU A 608 10.89 10.80 -17.92
CA GLU A 608 10.17 9.55 -18.00
C GLU A 608 9.00 9.71 -18.96
N VAL A 609 8.85 8.73 -19.85
CA VAL A 609 7.71 8.57 -20.73
C VAL A 609 7.11 7.21 -20.46
N GLY A 610 5.79 7.13 -20.45
CA GLY A 610 5.10 5.86 -20.22
C GLY A 610 3.71 5.87 -20.82
N GLY A 611 3.16 4.70 -21.05
CA GLY A 611 1.82 4.55 -21.56
C GLY A 611 1.30 3.13 -21.50
N ASP A 612 0.01 3.03 -21.69
CA ASP A 612 -0.74 1.78 -21.73
C ASP A 612 -1.66 1.78 -22.95
N ILE A 613 -1.81 0.59 -23.54
CA ILE A 613 -2.70 0.34 -24.68
C ILE A 613 -3.48 -0.93 -24.33
N ASN A 614 -4.81 -0.83 -24.33
CA ASN A 614 -5.70 -1.97 -24.39
C ASN A 614 -6.14 -2.14 -25.84
N TRP A 615 -5.69 -3.22 -26.48
CA TRP A 615 -5.93 -3.52 -27.89
C TRP A 615 -7.38 -3.95 -28.14
N ALA A 616 -7.85 -3.85 -29.38
CA ALA A 616 -9.23 -4.23 -29.75
C ALA A 616 -9.63 -5.66 -29.29
N ASN A 617 -8.66 -6.58 -29.24
CA ASN A 617 -8.84 -7.97 -28.79
C ASN A 617 -8.73 -8.18 -27.26
N ASN A 618 -8.77 -7.10 -26.45
CA ASN A 618 -8.59 -7.10 -24.99
C ASN A 618 -7.21 -7.56 -24.48
N TRP A 619 -6.23 -7.70 -25.36
CA TRP A 619 -4.84 -7.78 -24.94
C TRP A 619 -4.40 -6.40 -24.47
N PHE A 620 -3.36 -6.33 -23.67
CA PHE A 620 -2.81 -5.05 -23.25
C PHE A 620 -1.30 -5.01 -23.38
N THR A 621 -0.78 -3.81 -23.60
CA THR A 621 0.64 -3.49 -23.54
C THR A 621 0.83 -2.30 -22.63
N GLU A 622 1.78 -2.40 -21.71
CA GLU A 622 2.24 -1.30 -20.86
C GLU A 622 3.72 -1.10 -21.15
N PHE A 623 4.14 0.14 -21.36
CA PHE A 623 5.52 0.43 -21.69
C PHE A 623 5.97 1.74 -21.07
N GLY A 624 7.27 1.86 -20.83
CA GLY A 624 7.85 3.12 -20.46
C GLY A 624 9.36 3.13 -20.55
N ALA A 625 9.89 4.33 -20.55
CA ALA A 625 11.30 4.62 -20.67
C ALA A 625 11.66 5.79 -19.77
N SER A 626 12.82 5.73 -19.15
CA SER A 626 13.37 6.84 -18.39
C SER A 626 14.83 7.06 -18.73
N HIS A 627 15.18 8.34 -18.87
CA HIS A 627 16.54 8.79 -19.09
C HIS A 627 16.97 9.64 -17.89
N LYS A 628 18.06 9.23 -17.22
CA LYS A 628 18.60 9.87 -16.02
C LYS A 628 20.02 10.38 -16.30
N PRO A 629 20.17 11.56 -16.93
CA PRO A 629 21.48 12.11 -17.29
C PRO A 629 22.31 12.56 -16.09
N ARG A 630 21.69 12.67 -14.91
CA ARG A 630 22.36 13.13 -13.70
C ARG A 630 21.84 12.38 -12.48
N ILE A 631 22.73 11.73 -11.76
CA ILE A 631 22.42 10.98 -10.54
C ILE A 631 23.55 11.16 -9.53
N TYR A 632 23.23 11.74 -8.38
CA TYR A 632 24.05 11.76 -7.19
C TYR A 632 23.21 11.26 -6.02
N ILE A 633 23.81 10.43 -5.17
CA ILE A 633 23.14 9.82 -4.03
C ILE A 633 23.98 10.07 -2.78
N ASN A 634 23.38 10.73 -1.78
CA ASN A 634 24.04 11.12 -0.53
C ASN A 634 24.21 9.94 0.45
N THR A 635 23.49 8.83 0.22
CA THR A 635 23.36 7.71 1.16
C THR A 635 24.20 6.47 0.79
N THR A 636 24.71 6.39 -0.45
CA THR A 636 25.45 5.22 -0.97
C THR A 636 26.61 4.81 -0.06
N LEU A 637 27.38 5.79 0.42
CA LEU A 637 28.58 5.55 1.23
C LEU A 637 28.33 5.64 2.74
N ARG A 638 27.06 5.64 3.18
CA ARG A 638 26.63 5.53 4.60
C ARG A 638 27.37 6.48 5.57
N GLY A 639 27.42 7.77 5.22
CA GLY A 639 28.17 8.80 5.96
C GLY A 639 29.46 9.24 5.26
N GLY A 640 29.81 8.60 4.15
CA GLY A 640 30.84 9.08 3.23
C GLY A 640 30.43 10.27 2.36
N PRO A 641 31.31 10.68 1.43
CA PRO A 641 31.03 11.78 0.51
C PRO A 641 29.86 11.43 -0.44
N ARG A 642 29.23 12.45 -1.02
CA ARG A 642 28.19 12.29 -2.03
C ARG A 642 28.73 11.51 -3.23
N TRP A 643 27.98 10.48 -3.62
CA TRP A 643 28.40 9.58 -4.67
C TRP A 643 27.74 9.92 -6.01
N LYS A 644 28.53 10.10 -7.07
CA LYS A 644 28.04 10.22 -8.45
C LYS A 644 27.79 8.84 -9.03
N PHE A 645 26.59 8.64 -9.57
CA PHE A 645 26.27 7.51 -10.44
C PHE A 645 26.40 7.90 -11.91
N ASN A 646 26.72 6.92 -12.75
CA ASN A 646 26.72 7.06 -14.20
C ASN A 646 25.31 7.38 -14.69
N GLU A 647 25.24 8.04 -15.85
CA GLU A 647 23.98 8.17 -16.59
C GLU A 647 23.33 6.79 -16.76
N GLU A 648 22.02 6.74 -16.56
CA GLU A 648 21.24 5.50 -16.56
C GLU A 648 20.02 5.65 -17.48
N ASN A 649 19.79 4.63 -18.30
CA ASN A 649 18.58 4.48 -19.10
C ASN A 649 17.80 3.27 -18.63
N PHE A 650 16.52 3.47 -18.36
CA PHE A 650 15.59 2.47 -17.85
C PHE A 650 14.45 2.26 -18.85
N TRP A 651 14.02 1.02 -19.03
CA TRP A 651 12.96 0.63 -19.94
C TRP A 651 12.14 -0.49 -19.33
N TYR A 652 10.83 -0.48 -19.57
CA TYR A 652 9.98 -1.62 -19.28
C TYR A 652 8.97 -1.84 -20.39
N LEU A 653 8.62 -3.11 -20.57
CA LEU A 653 7.56 -3.55 -21.47
C LEU A 653 6.84 -4.73 -20.82
N PHE A 654 5.53 -4.59 -20.65
CA PHE A 654 4.64 -5.66 -20.27
C PHE A 654 3.63 -5.88 -21.39
N ALA A 655 3.34 -7.13 -21.68
CA ALA A 655 2.27 -7.52 -22.57
C ALA A 655 1.45 -8.62 -21.90
N GLY A 656 0.13 -8.54 -22.01
CA GLY A 656 -0.74 -9.57 -21.49
C GLY A 656 -1.94 -9.86 -22.39
N THR A 657 -2.43 -11.08 -22.27
CA THR A 657 -3.58 -11.57 -23.04
C THR A 657 -4.90 -11.16 -22.39
N ASP A 658 -5.99 -11.41 -23.11
CA ASP A 658 -7.36 -11.20 -22.61
C ASP A 658 -7.62 -11.93 -21.28
N ARG A 659 -7.77 -11.15 -20.19
CA ARG A 659 -7.99 -11.65 -18.82
C ARG A 659 -9.35 -12.34 -18.63
N ARG A 660 -10.28 -12.19 -19.59
CA ARG A 660 -11.58 -12.86 -19.55
C ARG A 660 -11.49 -14.33 -19.90
N LYS A 661 -10.44 -14.76 -20.57
CA LYS A 661 -10.24 -16.17 -20.92
C LYS A 661 -9.89 -16.99 -19.66
N LYS A 662 -10.14 -18.30 -19.71
CA LYS A 662 -9.81 -19.19 -18.59
C LYS A 662 -8.31 -19.22 -18.30
N LEU A 663 -7.47 -19.05 -19.31
CA LEU A 663 -6.04 -18.89 -19.17
C LEU A 663 -5.68 -17.48 -19.63
N SER A 664 -4.97 -16.74 -18.79
CA SER A 664 -4.36 -15.47 -19.16
C SER A 664 -2.90 -15.43 -18.75
N LEU A 665 -2.10 -14.77 -19.59
CA LEU A 665 -0.66 -14.63 -19.41
C LEU A 665 -0.33 -13.14 -19.39
N VAL A 666 0.63 -12.76 -18.54
CA VAL A 666 1.33 -11.49 -18.64
C VAL A 666 2.83 -11.79 -18.63
N ALA A 667 3.54 -11.27 -19.62
CA ALA A 667 4.99 -11.32 -19.67
C ALA A 667 5.52 -9.89 -19.56
N GLY A 668 6.55 -9.70 -18.74
CA GLY A 668 7.19 -8.44 -18.48
C GLY A 668 8.70 -8.54 -18.61
N TYR A 669 9.30 -7.49 -19.16
CA TYR A 669 10.73 -7.30 -19.13
C TYR A 669 11.05 -5.88 -18.69
N VAL A 670 11.90 -5.77 -17.68
CA VAL A 670 12.40 -4.50 -17.15
C VAL A 670 13.91 -4.50 -17.28
N MET A 671 14.43 -3.45 -17.88
CA MET A 671 15.85 -3.29 -18.16
C MET A 671 16.33 -1.93 -17.64
N SER A 672 17.47 -1.92 -16.95
CA SER A 672 18.23 -0.70 -16.70
C SER A 672 19.68 -0.89 -17.13
N ARG A 673 20.27 0.15 -17.72
CA ARG A 673 21.67 0.17 -18.15
C ARG A 673 22.28 1.52 -17.81
N ALA A 674 23.37 1.50 -17.04
CA ALA A 674 24.19 2.66 -16.79
C ALA A 674 25.40 2.70 -17.74
N THR A 675 25.88 3.90 -18.06
CA THR A 675 27.11 4.07 -18.86
C THR A 675 28.32 3.48 -18.15
N GLN A 676 29.39 3.18 -18.91
CA GLN A 676 30.59 2.46 -18.43
C GLN A 676 30.32 1.07 -17.81
N HIS A 677 29.12 0.52 -18.04
CA HIS A 677 28.68 -0.77 -17.51
C HIS A 677 28.83 -0.83 -15.97
N ASN A 678 28.60 0.29 -15.28
CA ASN A 678 28.68 0.35 -13.82
C ASN A 678 27.54 -0.42 -13.16
N PHE A 679 26.34 -0.31 -13.73
CA PHE A 679 25.12 -0.92 -13.20
C PHE A 679 24.26 -1.42 -14.35
N SER A 680 23.66 -2.59 -14.18
CA SER A 680 22.56 -3.01 -15.02
C SER A 680 21.54 -3.83 -14.24
N LEU A 681 20.29 -3.77 -14.69
CA LEU A 681 19.19 -4.57 -14.17
C LEU A 681 18.51 -5.30 -15.33
N ASP A 682 18.30 -6.60 -15.20
CA ASP A 682 17.46 -7.40 -16.09
C ASP A 682 16.46 -8.17 -15.24
N ARG A 683 15.18 -7.82 -15.39
CA ARG A 683 14.09 -8.47 -14.65
C ARG A 683 13.06 -9.00 -15.61
N TYR A 684 12.80 -10.30 -15.51
CA TYR A 684 11.80 -11.02 -16.28
C TYR A 684 10.65 -11.39 -15.35
N GLU A 685 9.45 -11.03 -15.74
CA GLU A 685 8.23 -11.33 -14.99
C GLU A 685 7.29 -12.18 -15.85
N LEU A 686 6.77 -13.26 -15.28
CA LEU A 686 5.76 -14.09 -15.90
C LEU A 686 4.62 -14.30 -14.91
N ARG A 687 3.43 -13.83 -15.27
CA ARG A 687 2.20 -14.05 -14.50
C ARG A 687 1.25 -14.91 -15.31
N LEU A 688 0.86 -16.04 -14.73
CA LEU A 688 -0.13 -16.95 -15.29
C LEU A 688 -1.33 -16.98 -14.36
N ASN A 689 -2.53 -16.74 -14.90
CA ASN A 689 -3.77 -16.97 -14.19
C ASN A 689 -4.57 -18.04 -14.94
N TYR A 690 -5.06 -19.03 -14.20
CA TYR A 690 -5.86 -20.12 -14.73
C TYR A 690 -7.12 -20.34 -13.89
N GLN A 691 -8.27 -20.25 -14.56
CA GLN A 691 -9.60 -20.46 -14.02
C GLN A 691 -10.22 -21.71 -14.68
N PRO A 692 -9.84 -22.93 -14.25
CA PRO A 692 -10.34 -24.17 -14.86
C PRO A 692 -11.87 -24.27 -14.83
N PHE A 693 -12.48 -23.88 -13.70
CA PHE A 693 -13.92 -23.82 -13.49
C PHE A 693 -14.26 -22.69 -12.50
N ASN A 694 -15.55 -22.36 -12.35
CA ASN A 694 -15.99 -21.16 -11.65
C ASN A 694 -15.51 -21.06 -10.19
N ALA A 695 -15.38 -22.18 -9.49
CA ALA A 695 -14.97 -22.23 -8.08
C ALA A 695 -13.45 -22.24 -7.82
N LEU A 696 -12.60 -22.43 -8.83
CA LEU A 696 -11.15 -22.57 -8.64
C LEU A 696 -10.38 -21.55 -9.48
N SER A 697 -9.60 -20.71 -8.80
CA SER A 697 -8.65 -19.76 -9.38
C SER A 697 -7.23 -20.16 -8.97
N LEU A 698 -6.34 -20.25 -9.96
CA LEU A 698 -4.92 -20.52 -9.77
C LEU A 698 -4.13 -19.36 -10.35
N SER A 699 -3.13 -18.86 -9.62
CA SER A 699 -2.17 -17.90 -10.17
C SER A 699 -0.74 -18.24 -9.81
N LEU A 700 0.16 -18.06 -10.77
CA LEU A 700 1.59 -18.22 -10.62
C LEU A 700 2.27 -16.95 -11.13
N SER A 701 2.97 -16.25 -10.24
CA SER A 701 3.78 -15.08 -10.58
C SER A 701 5.25 -15.41 -10.34
N THR A 702 6.03 -15.51 -11.41
CA THR A 702 7.47 -15.79 -11.34
C THR A 702 8.24 -14.55 -11.76
N GLU A 703 9.21 -14.17 -10.96
CA GLU A 703 10.14 -13.06 -11.21
C GLU A 703 11.57 -13.58 -11.13
N TYR A 704 12.36 -13.30 -12.16
CA TYR A 704 13.79 -13.55 -12.17
C TYR A 704 14.53 -12.25 -12.45
N GLU A 705 15.44 -11.88 -11.56
CA GLU A 705 16.18 -10.63 -11.60
C GLU A 705 17.69 -10.90 -11.59
N LYS A 706 18.41 -10.16 -12.44
CA LYS A 706 19.87 -10.01 -12.42
C LYS A 706 20.19 -8.54 -12.23
N ASN A 707 21.04 -8.23 -11.26
CA ASN A 707 21.34 -6.85 -10.89
C ASN A 707 22.84 -6.63 -10.65
N PRO A 708 23.71 -6.80 -11.67
CA PRO A 708 25.13 -6.57 -11.47
C PRO A 708 25.45 -5.08 -11.28
N ASN A 709 26.34 -4.79 -10.34
CA ASN A 709 26.78 -3.43 -10.00
C ASN A 709 28.27 -3.44 -9.65
N LYS A 710 29.10 -2.57 -10.22
CA LYS A 710 30.54 -2.49 -9.95
C LYS A 710 30.90 -1.76 -8.65
N THR A 711 29.94 -1.06 -8.05
CA THR A 711 30.15 -0.13 -6.93
C THR A 711 29.17 -0.35 -5.79
N GLN A 712 28.85 -1.62 -5.51
CA GLN A 712 28.02 -1.97 -4.36
C GLN A 712 28.80 -1.72 -3.07
N TYR A 713 28.23 -0.92 -2.16
CA TYR A 713 28.86 -0.61 -0.88
C TYR A 713 29.06 -1.88 -0.04
N VAL A 714 30.27 -2.05 0.50
CA VAL A 714 30.64 -3.16 1.39
C VAL A 714 30.79 -2.67 2.82
N THR A 715 31.74 -1.76 3.06
CA THR A 715 32.07 -1.27 4.40
C THR A 715 32.92 0.01 4.36
N GLN A 716 33.32 0.49 5.52
CA GLN A 716 34.34 1.54 5.64
C GLN A 716 35.39 1.16 6.68
N LYS A 717 36.65 1.55 6.44
CA LYS A 717 37.80 1.23 7.29
C LYS A 717 38.73 2.42 7.42
N ASP A 718 39.48 2.46 8.51
CA ASP A 718 40.51 3.47 8.75
C ASP A 718 41.85 3.00 8.19
N TYR A 719 42.58 3.91 7.56
CA TYR A 719 43.90 3.71 7.03
C TYR A 719 44.74 4.98 7.25
N GLY A 720 45.60 4.94 8.27
CA GLY A 720 46.27 6.14 8.78
C GLY A 720 45.25 7.22 9.17
N ASP A 721 45.44 8.44 8.65
CA ASP A 721 44.53 9.57 8.85
C ASP A 721 43.38 9.64 7.82
N SER A 722 43.30 8.66 6.92
CA SER A 722 42.28 8.61 5.87
C SER A 722 41.25 7.52 6.14
N ARG A 723 39.99 7.76 5.72
CA ARG A 723 38.95 6.73 5.72
C ARG A 723 38.77 6.15 4.33
N ARG A 724 38.79 4.82 4.24
CA ARG A 724 38.50 4.05 3.03
C ARG A 724 37.03 3.68 3.01
N TYR A 725 36.33 4.06 1.95
CA TYR A 725 34.98 3.59 1.66
C TYR A 725 35.10 2.47 0.64
N ILE A 726 34.85 1.23 1.08
CA ILE A 726 35.10 0.03 0.29
C ILE A 726 33.81 -0.33 -0.46
N THR A 727 33.93 -0.49 -1.77
CA THR A 727 32.87 -0.98 -2.64
C THR A 727 33.38 -2.16 -3.46
N ALA A 728 32.48 -2.87 -4.13
CA ALA A 728 32.87 -4.03 -4.93
C ALA A 728 31.87 -4.28 -6.06
N ALA A 729 32.32 -5.05 -7.05
CA ALA A 729 31.44 -5.59 -8.06
C ALA A 729 30.60 -6.73 -7.48
N ILE A 730 29.28 -6.66 -7.60
CA ILE A 730 28.34 -7.72 -7.20
C ILE A 730 27.67 -8.31 -8.44
N ASP A 731 27.56 -9.64 -8.53
CA ASP A 731 26.61 -10.36 -9.40
C ASP A 731 25.45 -10.86 -8.53
N GLN A 732 24.41 -10.03 -8.41
CA GLN A 732 23.20 -10.39 -7.68
C GLN A 732 22.18 -11.06 -8.60
N ARG A 733 21.65 -12.20 -8.16
CA ARG A 733 20.57 -12.92 -8.85
C ARG A 733 19.48 -13.29 -7.87
N THR A 734 18.24 -13.02 -8.24
CA THR A 734 17.06 -13.29 -7.42
C THR A 734 16.03 -14.05 -8.24
N LEU A 735 15.46 -15.10 -7.66
CA LEU A 735 14.31 -15.83 -8.18
C LEU A 735 13.22 -15.83 -7.11
N SER A 736 12.06 -15.30 -7.47
CA SER A 736 10.86 -15.32 -6.64
C SER A 736 9.74 -15.97 -7.45
N ALA A 737 9.02 -16.92 -6.87
CA ALA A 737 7.77 -17.38 -7.45
C ALA A 737 6.69 -17.35 -6.39
N THR A 738 5.50 -16.87 -6.76
CA THR A 738 4.32 -16.82 -5.89
C THR A 738 3.23 -17.65 -6.51
N LEU A 739 2.84 -18.72 -5.83
CA LEU A 739 1.71 -19.56 -6.19
C LEU A 739 0.53 -19.21 -5.28
N ARG A 740 -0.61 -18.90 -5.87
CA ARG A 740 -1.89 -18.79 -5.15
C ARG A 740 -2.91 -19.75 -5.75
N ALA A 741 -3.64 -20.44 -4.88
CA ALA A 741 -4.80 -21.24 -5.27
C ALA A 741 -5.97 -20.89 -4.37
N ASN A 742 -7.08 -20.46 -4.97
CA ASN A 742 -8.30 -20.12 -4.26
C ASN A 742 -9.42 -21.05 -4.73
N PHE A 743 -9.89 -21.91 -3.83
CA PHE A 743 -11.02 -22.79 -4.05
C PHE A 743 -12.22 -22.32 -3.21
N ASN A 744 -13.23 -21.78 -3.87
CA ASN A 744 -14.42 -21.20 -3.26
C ASN A 744 -15.57 -22.20 -3.37
N ILE A 745 -15.87 -22.89 -2.26
CA ILE A 745 -16.99 -23.86 -2.21
C ILE A 745 -18.32 -23.08 -2.24
N THR A 746 -18.37 -21.97 -1.50
CA THR A 746 -19.38 -20.91 -1.59
C THR A 746 -18.67 -19.56 -1.42
N PRO A 747 -19.32 -18.41 -1.68
CA PRO A 747 -18.72 -17.11 -1.36
C PRO A 747 -18.29 -16.94 0.11
N ASN A 748 -18.88 -17.72 1.02
CA ASN A 748 -18.64 -17.66 2.46
C ASN A 748 -17.75 -18.81 2.98
N MET A 749 -17.33 -19.74 2.12
CA MET A 749 -16.54 -20.91 2.52
C MET A 749 -15.44 -21.19 1.50
N THR A 750 -14.19 -20.97 1.90
CA THR A 750 -13.04 -20.92 0.99
C THR A 750 -11.86 -21.71 1.54
N ILE A 751 -11.10 -22.35 0.64
CA ILE A 751 -9.77 -22.89 0.89
C ILE A 751 -8.78 -22.07 0.07
N GLN A 752 -7.82 -21.46 0.73
CA GLN A 752 -6.84 -20.56 0.13
C GLN A 752 -5.44 -21.10 0.40
N TYR A 753 -4.64 -21.26 -0.64
CA TYR A 753 -3.23 -21.63 -0.53
C TYR A 753 -2.37 -20.49 -1.07
N TYR A 754 -1.32 -20.18 -0.31
CA TYR A 754 -0.26 -19.27 -0.69
C TYR A 754 1.08 -19.99 -0.52
N GLY A 755 1.94 -19.90 -1.52
CA GLY A 755 3.31 -20.39 -1.44
C GLY A 755 4.27 -19.42 -2.13
N GLN A 756 5.32 -19.01 -1.44
CA GLN A 756 6.36 -18.14 -1.98
C GLN A 756 7.75 -18.74 -1.76
N PRO A 757 8.27 -19.53 -2.71
CA PRO A 757 9.70 -19.71 -2.89
C PRO A 757 10.41 -18.39 -3.21
N PHE A 758 11.46 -18.08 -2.45
CA PHE A 758 12.35 -16.95 -2.68
C PHE A 758 13.80 -17.38 -2.52
N VAL A 759 14.64 -17.10 -3.52
CA VAL A 759 16.08 -17.31 -3.45
C VAL A 759 16.78 -16.08 -4.00
N SER A 760 17.75 -15.55 -3.25
CA SER A 760 18.61 -14.47 -3.72
C SER A 760 20.05 -14.77 -3.35
N ARG A 761 20.97 -14.54 -4.29
CA ARG A 761 22.40 -14.72 -4.12
C ARG A 761 23.14 -13.50 -4.63
N GLY A 762 24.11 -13.02 -3.88
CA GLY A 762 25.06 -11.99 -4.29
C GLY A 762 26.49 -12.50 -4.12
N LEU A 763 27.26 -12.46 -5.21
CA LEU A 763 28.69 -12.76 -5.21
C LEU A 763 29.47 -11.48 -5.48
N TYR A 764 30.40 -11.16 -4.60
CA TYR A 764 31.24 -9.97 -4.65
C TYR A 764 32.61 -10.31 -5.22
N SER A 765 33.16 -9.36 -5.97
CA SER A 765 34.44 -9.46 -6.65
C SER A 765 34.97 -8.06 -6.93
N GLN A 766 36.21 -7.96 -7.42
CA GLN A 766 36.80 -6.68 -7.83
C GLN A 766 36.65 -5.59 -6.75
N PHE A 767 37.03 -5.93 -5.52
CA PHE A 767 37.00 -5.00 -4.39
C PHE A 767 37.81 -3.75 -4.73
N ASN A 768 37.28 -2.61 -4.32
CA ASN A 768 37.86 -1.31 -4.59
C ASN A 768 37.53 -0.34 -3.46
N TYR A 769 38.22 0.79 -3.43
CA TYR A 769 37.91 1.89 -2.53
C TYR A 769 37.68 3.18 -3.29
N VAL A 770 36.89 4.08 -2.70
CA VAL A 770 36.55 5.38 -3.28
C VAL A 770 37.76 6.31 -3.26
N ALA A 771 38.16 6.82 -4.44
CA ALA A 771 39.22 7.80 -4.64
C ALA A 771 38.65 9.23 -4.78
N ASP A 772 37.79 9.46 -5.78
CA ASP A 772 37.02 10.71 -5.95
C ASP A 772 35.54 10.37 -6.18
N ALA A 773 34.71 10.48 -5.15
CA ALA A 773 33.29 10.09 -5.22
C ALA A 773 32.47 10.83 -6.30
N THR A 774 32.97 11.94 -6.84
CA THR A 774 32.25 12.82 -7.77
C THR A 774 32.83 12.87 -9.18
N ALA A 775 33.94 12.18 -9.44
CA ALA A 775 34.55 12.13 -10.76
C ALA A 775 33.57 11.58 -11.82
N GLU A 776 33.64 12.10 -13.05
CA GLU A 776 32.75 11.68 -14.13
C GLU A 776 32.99 10.22 -14.53
N ASP A 777 34.26 9.89 -14.77
CA ASP A 777 34.70 8.55 -15.12
C ASP A 777 34.75 7.66 -13.87
N LEU A 778 34.09 6.50 -13.92
CA LEU A 778 34.12 5.49 -12.87
C LEU A 778 35.55 5.11 -12.48
N ASN A 779 36.48 5.01 -13.44
CA ASN A 779 37.87 4.61 -13.18
C ASN A 779 38.64 5.65 -12.35
N ASN A 780 38.17 6.90 -12.31
CA ASN A 780 38.71 7.93 -11.43
C ASN A 780 37.97 7.98 -10.09
N ARG A 781 36.76 7.40 -10.01
CA ARG A 781 35.98 7.34 -8.77
C ARG A 781 36.47 6.26 -7.82
N ILE A 782 36.93 5.13 -8.35
CA ILE A 782 37.35 3.98 -7.57
C ILE A 782 38.79 3.59 -7.90
N THR A 783 39.49 3.03 -6.91
CA THR A 783 40.77 2.35 -7.10
C THR A 783 40.60 0.89 -6.70
N LEU A 784 40.86 -0.01 -7.64
CA LEU A 784 40.80 -1.46 -7.42
C LEU A 784 41.96 -1.90 -6.52
N TYR A 785 41.69 -2.86 -5.63
CA TYR A 785 42.77 -3.59 -4.99
C TYR A 785 43.37 -4.58 -5.99
N GLU A 786 44.68 -4.54 -6.15
CA GLU A 786 45.43 -5.48 -6.99
C GLU A 786 45.62 -6.83 -6.27
N GLU A 787 45.96 -7.90 -7.01
CA GLU A 787 46.11 -9.25 -6.46
C GLU A 787 47.13 -9.35 -5.32
N ASP A 788 48.12 -8.45 -5.28
CA ASP A 788 49.13 -8.40 -4.22
C ASP A 788 48.73 -7.55 -3.01
N GLN A 789 47.60 -6.85 -3.06
CA GLN A 789 47.08 -6.01 -1.98
C GLN A 789 45.92 -6.63 -1.21
N ILE A 790 45.20 -7.58 -1.80
CA ILE A 790 44.04 -8.24 -1.18
C ILE A 790 44.23 -9.75 -1.15
N SER A 791 44.06 -10.32 0.03
CA SER A 791 44.02 -11.78 0.20
C SER A 791 42.82 -12.19 1.04
N GLN A 792 42.39 -13.45 0.91
CA GLN A 792 41.26 -13.99 1.67
C GLN A 792 41.76 -15.07 2.64
N SER A 793 41.44 -14.90 3.92
CA SER A 793 41.74 -15.83 4.99
C SER A 793 40.43 -16.24 5.68
N GLY A 794 39.92 -17.42 5.33
CA GLY A 794 38.60 -17.86 5.76
C GLY A 794 37.49 -16.92 5.25
N ASN A 795 36.66 -16.40 6.17
CA ASN A 795 35.55 -15.49 5.84
C ASN A 795 35.95 -13.99 5.92
N THR A 796 37.24 -13.69 5.86
CA THR A 796 37.77 -12.33 6.04
C THR A 796 38.72 -12.00 4.90
N TYR A 797 38.55 -10.82 4.31
CA TYR A 797 39.51 -10.21 3.41
C TYR A 797 40.52 -9.39 4.22
N GLU A 798 41.79 -9.62 3.94
CA GLU A 798 42.94 -8.94 4.52
C GLU A 798 43.58 -8.04 3.46
N ILE A 799 43.76 -6.76 3.80
CA ILE A 799 44.25 -5.73 2.89
C ILE A 799 45.62 -5.25 3.35
N ASP A 800 46.61 -5.36 2.47
CA ASP A 800 47.91 -4.70 2.53
C ASP A 800 47.94 -3.65 1.40
N GLU A 801 47.45 -2.44 1.69
CA GLU A 801 47.28 -1.39 0.69
C GLU A 801 48.65 -0.83 0.26
N ASN A 802 49.63 -0.80 1.15
CA ASN A 802 50.95 -0.20 0.91
C ASN A 802 52.02 -1.18 0.38
N ARG A 803 51.73 -2.49 0.39
CA ARG A 803 52.60 -3.60 -0.04
C ARG A 803 53.86 -3.75 0.81
N ASP A 804 53.78 -3.47 2.11
CA ASP A 804 54.91 -3.63 3.04
C ASP A 804 54.98 -5.01 3.69
N GLY A 805 54.00 -5.87 3.43
CA GLY A 805 53.86 -7.21 3.99
C GLY A 805 53.06 -7.26 5.30
N SER A 806 52.51 -6.13 5.76
CA SER A 806 51.66 -6.01 6.95
C SER A 806 50.21 -5.74 6.55
N ILE A 807 49.27 -6.36 7.26
CA ILE A 807 47.84 -6.12 7.02
C ILE A 807 47.44 -4.77 7.65
N ASP A 808 46.96 -3.87 6.80
CA ASP A 808 46.48 -2.54 7.19
C ASP A 808 45.09 -2.60 7.82
N TYR A 809 44.16 -3.34 7.18
CA TYR A 809 42.80 -3.52 7.68
C TYR A 809 42.14 -4.77 7.09
N THR A 810 41.04 -5.19 7.74
CA THR A 810 40.27 -6.37 7.34
C THR A 810 38.78 -6.09 7.28
N PHE A 811 38.05 -6.85 6.46
CA PHE A 811 36.59 -6.85 6.42
C PHE A 811 36.02 -8.24 6.12
N GLN A 812 34.79 -8.49 6.58
CA GLN A 812 34.12 -9.77 6.36
C GLN A 812 33.74 -9.95 4.91
N ASP A 813 33.78 -11.20 4.43
CA ASP A 813 33.25 -11.59 3.14
C ASP A 813 31.76 -11.21 3.05
N PRO A 814 31.37 -10.32 2.11
CA PRO A 814 29.99 -9.86 1.99
C PRO A 814 29.10 -10.80 1.16
N ASP A 815 29.64 -11.90 0.63
CA ASP A 815 28.88 -12.88 -0.15
C ASP A 815 27.70 -13.43 0.64
N PHE A 816 26.56 -13.60 -0.05
CA PHE A 816 25.36 -14.14 0.57
C PHE A 816 24.57 -15.03 -0.37
N SER A 817 23.90 -16.02 0.22
CA SER A 817 22.87 -16.82 -0.43
C SER A 817 21.73 -17.05 0.57
N PHE A 818 20.60 -16.42 0.30
CA PHE A 818 19.42 -16.42 1.14
C PHE A 818 18.29 -17.17 0.45
N VAL A 819 17.74 -18.15 1.16
CA VAL A 819 16.64 -18.99 0.72
C VAL A 819 15.50 -18.89 1.73
N GLN A 820 14.30 -18.63 1.25
CA GLN A 820 13.08 -18.59 2.06
C GLN A 820 11.94 -19.30 1.36
N LEU A 821 11.21 -20.11 2.10
CA LEU A 821 9.90 -20.62 1.72
C LEU A 821 8.89 -20.22 2.77
N ARG A 822 7.83 -19.54 2.32
CA ARG A 822 6.64 -19.28 3.13
C ARG A 822 5.47 -19.97 2.48
N THR A 823 4.75 -20.81 3.21
CA THR A 823 3.47 -21.37 2.78
C THR A 823 2.40 -21.13 3.83
N ASN A 824 1.19 -20.89 3.37
CA ASN A 824 -0.02 -20.77 4.17
C ASN A 824 -1.16 -21.51 3.48
N LEU A 825 -1.89 -22.33 4.22
CA LEU A 825 -3.17 -22.92 3.82
C LEU A 825 -4.23 -22.46 4.82
N VAL A 826 -5.26 -21.80 4.31
CA VAL A 826 -6.33 -21.21 5.12
C VAL A 826 -7.66 -21.80 4.68
N PHE A 827 -8.34 -22.49 5.58
CA PHE A 827 -9.78 -22.71 5.48
C PHE A 827 -10.49 -21.60 6.24
N ARG A 828 -11.38 -20.87 5.57
CA ARG A 828 -12.25 -19.84 6.17
C ARG A 828 -13.69 -20.22 5.95
N TRP A 829 -14.50 -20.11 7.00
CA TRP A 829 -15.95 -20.27 6.93
C TRP A 829 -16.64 -19.14 7.71
N GLU A 830 -17.41 -18.33 7.00
CA GLU A 830 -18.37 -17.39 7.58
C GLU A 830 -19.73 -18.09 7.69
N TYR A 831 -20.03 -18.59 8.89
CA TYR A 831 -21.22 -19.41 9.14
C TYR A 831 -22.47 -18.56 9.40
N ILE A 832 -22.29 -17.33 9.87
CA ILE A 832 -23.30 -16.27 10.02
C ILE A 832 -22.60 -14.95 9.63
N PRO A 833 -23.27 -13.96 9.00
CA PRO A 833 -22.64 -12.69 8.66
C PRO A 833 -21.85 -12.07 9.83
N GLY A 834 -20.55 -11.82 9.60
CA GLY A 834 -19.63 -11.26 10.59
C GLY A 834 -19.05 -12.25 11.61
N SER A 835 -19.45 -13.54 11.58
CA SER A 835 -18.93 -14.59 12.46
C SER A 835 -18.17 -15.65 11.66
N GLU A 836 -16.91 -15.87 12.01
CA GLU A 836 -15.96 -16.61 11.18
C GLU A 836 -15.20 -17.68 11.97
N LEU A 837 -14.92 -18.79 11.31
CA LEU A 837 -14.01 -19.83 11.75
C LEU A 837 -12.85 -19.95 10.76
N PHE A 838 -11.63 -19.96 11.28
CA PHE A 838 -10.40 -20.13 10.52
C PHE A 838 -9.65 -21.36 11.00
N PHE A 839 -9.14 -22.13 10.04
CA PHE A 839 -8.08 -23.10 10.26
C PHE A 839 -6.92 -22.73 9.36
N VAL A 840 -5.78 -22.45 9.98
CA VAL A 840 -4.57 -21.99 9.30
C VAL A 840 -3.47 -23.01 9.57
N TRP A 841 -2.85 -23.48 8.49
CA TRP A 841 -1.55 -24.14 8.54
C TRP A 841 -0.54 -23.25 7.85
N SER A 842 0.52 -22.90 8.58
CA SER A 842 1.62 -22.09 8.06
C SER A 842 2.92 -22.86 8.21
N GLN A 843 3.78 -22.72 7.22
CA GLN A 843 5.11 -23.29 7.22
C GLN A 843 6.12 -22.25 6.79
N GLY A 844 7.19 -22.12 7.57
CA GLY A 844 8.29 -21.20 7.32
C GLY A 844 9.62 -21.93 7.34
N LEU A 845 10.39 -21.75 6.28
CA LEU A 845 11.77 -22.19 6.21
C LEU A 845 12.63 -21.00 5.77
N ASN A 846 13.65 -20.71 6.58
CA ASN A 846 14.69 -19.74 6.27
C ASN A 846 16.03 -20.47 6.33
N GLY A 847 16.87 -20.28 5.31
CA GLY A 847 18.21 -20.85 5.27
C GLY A 847 19.19 -19.86 4.65
N ALA A 848 20.38 -19.80 5.23
CA ALA A 848 21.56 -19.32 4.54
C ALA A 848 22.25 -20.54 3.92
N ASN A 849 22.60 -20.47 2.64
CA ASN A 849 23.36 -21.53 1.98
C ASN A 849 24.76 -21.04 1.59
N ASP A 850 25.62 -21.96 1.15
CA ASP A 850 26.88 -21.62 0.50
C ASP A 850 26.62 -20.75 -0.75
N PRO A 851 27.18 -19.51 -0.81
CA PRO A 851 27.10 -18.66 -1.99
C PRO A 851 27.69 -19.29 -3.25
N ALA A 852 28.64 -20.22 -3.15
CA ALA A 852 29.21 -20.87 -4.34
C ALA A 852 28.18 -21.73 -5.11
N GLN A 853 27.10 -22.19 -4.45
CA GLN A 853 26.08 -23.06 -5.05
C GLN A 853 25.03 -22.30 -5.87
N GLY A 854 24.46 -22.94 -6.89
CA GLY A 854 23.42 -22.35 -7.74
C GLY A 854 22.08 -22.14 -7.00
N LEU A 855 21.21 -21.26 -7.52
CA LEU A 855 19.91 -20.94 -6.89
C LEU A 855 19.05 -22.20 -6.62
N PHE A 856 19.03 -23.15 -7.56
CA PHE A 856 18.26 -24.39 -7.43
C PHE A 856 18.89 -25.40 -6.45
N GLU A 857 20.22 -25.45 -6.35
CA GLU A 857 20.92 -26.30 -5.39
C GLU A 857 20.71 -25.78 -3.97
N ALA A 858 20.75 -24.45 -3.78
CA ALA A 858 20.45 -23.80 -2.52
C ALA A 858 19.02 -24.09 -2.04
N TRP A 859 18.05 -24.08 -2.96
CA TRP A 859 16.68 -24.50 -2.67
C TRP A 859 16.60 -25.95 -2.18
N ASN A 860 17.22 -26.88 -2.92
CA ASN A 860 17.16 -28.31 -2.58
C ASN A 860 17.77 -28.60 -1.20
N ASN A 861 18.94 -28.02 -0.92
CA ASN A 861 19.69 -28.29 0.31
C ASN A 861 19.04 -27.66 1.55
N GLN A 862 18.49 -26.44 1.43
CA GLN A 862 17.99 -25.69 2.59
C GLN A 862 16.50 -25.91 2.87
N ILE A 863 15.71 -26.36 1.89
CA ILE A 863 14.26 -26.50 2.04
C ILE A 863 13.80 -27.95 2.06
N LEU A 864 14.24 -28.78 1.10
CA LEU A 864 13.69 -30.14 0.98
C LEU A 864 14.28 -31.12 2.01
N ASN A 865 15.47 -30.83 2.54
CA ASN A 865 16.19 -31.71 3.49
C ASN A 865 16.08 -31.28 4.97
N ARG A 866 15.36 -30.20 5.29
CA ARG A 866 15.17 -29.74 6.67
C ARG A 866 13.79 -30.11 7.20
N ARG A 867 13.67 -30.30 8.52
CA ARG A 867 12.36 -30.36 9.17
C ARG A 867 11.79 -28.94 9.29
N PRO A 868 10.69 -28.62 8.61
CA PRO A 868 10.11 -27.29 8.68
C PRO A 868 9.43 -27.03 10.01
N GLY A 869 9.48 -25.78 10.47
CA GLY A 869 8.60 -25.30 11.52
C GLY A 869 7.18 -25.17 10.99
N ASN A 870 6.19 -25.72 11.69
CA ASN A 870 4.78 -25.61 11.33
C ASN A 870 4.03 -24.90 12.44
N THR A 871 3.16 -23.98 12.04
CA THR A 871 2.18 -23.33 12.91
C THR A 871 0.80 -23.80 12.51
N PHE A 872 0.06 -24.38 13.46
CA PHE A 872 -1.36 -24.70 13.31
C PHE A 872 -2.14 -23.71 14.16
N LEU A 873 -3.10 -23.03 13.55
CA LEU A 873 -3.91 -22.03 14.22
C LEU A 873 -5.39 -22.26 13.95
N ILE A 874 -6.18 -22.23 15.01
CA ILE A 874 -7.64 -22.20 14.94
C ILE A 874 -8.10 -20.90 15.58
N LYS A 875 -8.92 -20.15 14.84
CA LYS A 875 -9.53 -18.90 15.33
C LYS A 875 -11.03 -18.96 15.13
N ALA A 876 -11.76 -18.74 16.22
CA ALA A 876 -13.21 -18.62 16.20
C ALA A 876 -13.60 -17.21 16.62
N THR A 877 -14.52 -16.61 15.86
CA THR A 877 -15.08 -15.30 16.16
C THR A 877 -16.60 -15.37 16.08
N TYR A 878 -17.28 -14.69 17.00
CA TYR A 878 -18.74 -14.59 16.98
C TYR A 878 -19.11 -13.12 17.09
N ARG A 879 -19.86 -12.58 16.12
CA ARG A 879 -20.28 -11.18 16.11
C ARG A 879 -21.71 -11.05 16.63
N PHE A 880 -21.86 -10.30 17.71
CA PHE A 880 -23.13 -9.82 18.23
C PHE A 880 -23.48 -8.49 17.55
N VAL A 881 -24.66 -8.40 16.93
CA VAL A 881 -25.23 -7.14 16.42
C VAL A 881 -26.42 -6.81 17.32
N LEU A 882 -26.32 -5.73 18.09
CA LEU A 882 -27.25 -5.37 19.16
C LEU A 882 -28.10 -4.15 18.83
#